data_AF-A0ABD7BCN5-F1
#
_entry.id   AF-A0ABD7BCN5-F1
#
_cell.length_a   1.000
_cell.length_b   1.000
_cell.length_c   1.000
_cell.angle_alpha   90.00
_cell.angle_beta   90.00
_cell.angle_gamma   90.00
#
_symmetry.space_group_name_H-M   'P 1'
#
loop_
_entity.id
_entity.type
_entity.pdbx_description
1 polymer ?
#
loop_
_entity_poly.entity_id
_entity_poly.type
_entity_poly.pdbx_seq_one_letter_code
_entity_poly.pdbx_strand_id
1 'polypeptide(L)'
;MNDRETLSLAQLAQRMLGHFPDLHRMARQAAGHVLHQQLGYWVDPDRLYWHEFHAAATSSRSYTGWCHSGPPWRSLSLTELVIQRFSPQQQDSADELSVYGGFYRVDASHIDYDERNEVRLDPQHVLKAFWQLDFAGRYTEALSRFRSQHGEDYCVLARARFLAAVGQSTLSEPERRELMVATFAVPALPISVQGLRQPRPVNAQRGWSTLAIGGISARLLFQHKLKTGKLCLYLADAQAVVQVFDNRHALTAWLADQAATPEGRERLVRLFVGDGVLAQPLRLRISTYLKWLAQSRGDITIAGQAIAGDLFVHLREAVMDDLTSDAHERLTTNAQLRKANWLAGLQAASLVIAPMAPFGWPVLLTSLGLGTVSLALHLDRALNGKRAWRTAAWWAVLTDILFILLDAAMMRAGDLFSDSRVPPRNVGQVQTAVAKVDWELYMAPAADELLAVSDEALARQEALMGAVPWADLDALGARGEYLDAFSEPFPVYRDEHGFGSPAIAEYTSSPERYNNLWRGLPLEGTHAENIQRSHDLARALGEIGVSNQVRLYRAASGLRGSGIPAFGDGAIEVGDVLVTTDFTSFTENRYALWEVFNDPQTQVSGRGAFDDNALVYVLEPGEDMQATPIGPFSRRPDEAESLMLPGRYLQVEKMTAVQGHDYRFMEVGLKALAQAPSGVTVREMRTGVLFDRQALAERLGTEDDALMRTFFALPT
;
A
#
# COMPACT_ATOMS: atom_id res chain seq x y z
N MET A 1 11.18 -34.19 -11.96
CA MET A 1 9.79 -34.47 -12.35
C MET A 1 8.99 -33.37 -11.67
N ASN A 2 8.82 -32.23 -12.35
CA ASN A 2 8.24 -31.02 -11.72
C ASN A 2 6.73 -31.08 -11.83
N ASP A 3 6.08 -31.41 -10.71
CA ASP A 3 4.71 -30.97 -10.44
C ASP A 3 4.73 -29.43 -10.42
N ARG A 4 4.48 -28.80 -11.56
CA ARG A 4 4.08 -27.39 -11.58
C ARG A 4 2.72 -27.35 -10.90
N GLU A 5 2.73 -27.01 -9.61
CA GLU A 5 1.52 -26.76 -8.83
C GLU A 5 0.54 -25.93 -9.68
N THR A 6 -0.63 -26.49 -9.94
CA THR A 6 -1.71 -25.79 -10.62
C THR A 6 -2.25 -24.71 -9.69
N LEU A 7 -1.67 -23.51 -9.79
CA LEU A 7 -2.15 -22.33 -9.05
C LEU A 7 -3.65 -22.12 -9.30
N SER A 8 -4.38 -21.90 -8.22
CA SER A 8 -5.78 -21.48 -8.25
C SER A 8 -5.94 -20.09 -8.89
N LEU A 9 -7.14 -19.73 -9.33
CA LEU A 9 -7.42 -18.39 -9.85
C LEU A 9 -7.13 -17.29 -8.81
N ALA A 10 -7.38 -17.57 -7.52
CA ALA A 10 -7.07 -16.65 -6.44
C ALA A 10 -5.56 -16.40 -6.30
N GLN A 11 -4.75 -17.46 -6.35
CA GLN A 11 -3.28 -17.34 -6.32
C GLN A 11 -2.73 -16.62 -7.56
N LEU A 12 -3.33 -16.83 -8.74
CA LEU A 12 -2.97 -16.08 -9.95
C LEU A 12 -3.28 -14.59 -9.85
N ALA A 13 -4.45 -14.24 -9.29
CA ALA A 13 -4.80 -12.84 -9.04
C ALA A 13 -3.85 -12.20 -8.02
N GLN A 14 -3.52 -12.92 -6.95
CA GLN A 14 -2.54 -12.48 -5.94
C GLN A 14 -1.17 -12.23 -6.53
N ARG A 15 -0.66 -13.17 -7.32
CA ARG A 15 0.62 -13.03 -8.02
C ARG A 15 0.61 -11.82 -8.95
N MET A 16 -0.39 -11.71 -9.83
CA MET A 16 -0.46 -10.62 -10.81
C MET A 16 -0.53 -9.23 -10.14
N LEU A 17 -1.29 -9.09 -9.05
CA LEU A 17 -1.38 -7.83 -8.33
C LEU A 17 -0.12 -7.53 -7.50
N GLY A 18 0.48 -8.56 -6.91
CA GLY A 18 1.71 -8.43 -6.14
C GLY A 18 2.89 -7.90 -6.97
N HIS A 19 3.00 -8.37 -8.21
CA HIS A 19 4.05 -7.96 -9.16
C HIS A 19 3.67 -6.75 -10.03
N PHE A 20 2.47 -6.18 -9.88
CA PHE A 20 2.10 -5.00 -10.67
C PHE A 20 2.97 -3.80 -10.26
N PRO A 21 3.60 -3.10 -11.22
CA PRO A 21 4.43 -1.93 -10.93
C PRO A 21 3.54 -0.74 -10.57
N ASP A 22 3.30 -0.53 -9.28
CA ASP A 22 2.55 0.62 -8.80
C ASP A 22 3.38 1.90 -8.87
N LEU A 23 2.86 2.91 -9.56
CA LEU A 23 3.55 4.17 -9.82
C LEU A 23 3.93 4.90 -8.53
N HIS A 24 2.99 5.01 -7.59
CA HIS A 24 3.21 5.75 -6.35
C HIS A 24 4.23 5.00 -5.48
N ARG A 25 4.12 3.67 -5.37
CA ARG A 25 5.10 2.85 -4.65
C ARG A 25 6.50 3.03 -5.25
N MET A 26 6.65 2.91 -6.56
CA MET A 26 7.96 3.10 -7.22
C MET A 26 8.48 4.52 -7.03
N ALA A 27 7.60 5.54 -7.08
CA ALA A 27 7.99 6.93 -6.82
C ALA A 27 8.45 7.13 -5.37
N ARG A 28 7.77 6.50 -4.41
CA ARG A 28 8.12 6.54 -2.98
C ARG A 28 9.46 5.86 -2.72
N GLN A 29 9.73 4.72 -3.37
CA GLN A 29 11.04 4.04 -3.32
C GLN A 29 12.14 4.95 -3.88
N ALA A 30 11.93 5.49 -5.08
CA ALA A 30 12.81 6.47 -5.70
C ALA A 30 13.09 7.68 -4.78
N ALA A 31 12.04 8.26 -4.19
CA ALA A 31 12.15 9.38 -3.25
C ALA A 31 12.93 8.98 -1.99
N GLY A 32 12.65 7.79 -1.47
CA GLY A 32 13.36 7.21 -0.33
C GLY A 32 14.86 7.03 -0.57
N HIS A 33 15.24 6.56 -1.76
CA HIS A 33 16.65 6.43 -2.16
C HIS A 33 17.33 7.79 -2.28
N VAL A 34 16.65 8.77 -2.90
CA VAL A 34 17.16 10.14 -2.97
C VAL A 34 17.36 10.70 -1.56
N LEU A 35 16.42 10.52 -0.63
CA LEU A 35 16.58 10.96 0.75
C LEU A 35 17.74 10.25 1.44
N HIS A 36 17.83 8.92 1.31
CA HIS A 36 18.87 8.15 1.96
C HIS A 36 20.27 8.57 1.47
N GLN A 37 20.44 8.77 0.16
CA GLN A 37 21.70 9.22 -0.43
C GLN A 37 22.08 10.65 -0.02
N GLN A 38 21.09 11.54 0.17
CA GLN A 38 21.35 12.95 0.50
C GLN A 38 21.46 13.21 2.01
N LEU A 39 20.71 12.49 2.83
CA LEU A 39 20.62 12.71 4.28
C LEU A 39 21.41 11.68 5.09
N GLY A 40 21.65 10.48 4.57
CA GLY A 40 22.22 9.34 5.31
C GLY A 40 21.21 8.62 6.21
N TYR A 41 19.99 9.13 6.36
CA TYR A 41 18.95 8.56 7.22
C TYR A 41 17.57 8.52 6.56
N TRP A 42 16.67 7.71 7.13
CA TRP A 42 15.30 7.56 6.62
C TRP A 42 14.35 8.61 7.18
N VAL A 43 13.60 9.24 6.29
CA VAL A 43 12.40 10.03 6.58
C VAL A 43 11.32 9.55 5.62
N ASP A 44 10.08 9.42 6.10
CA ASP A 44 8.94 9.02 5.25
C ASP A 44 8.75 10.05 4.12
N PRO A 45 8.96 9.68 2.83
CA PRO A 45 8.88 10.62 1.72
C PRO A 45 7.48 11.23 1.52
N ASP A 46 6.45 10.57 2.03
CA ASP A 46 5.05 11.03 1.99
C ASP A 46 4.71 12.01 3.13
N ARG A 47 5.64 12.24 4.06
CA ARG A 47 5.52 13.20 5.18
C ARG A 47 6.58 14.30 5.13
N LEU A 48 7.33 14.36 4.04
CA LEU A 48 8.28 15.41 3.74
C LEU A 48 7.75 16.17 2.53
N TYR A 49 7.62 17.48 2.68
CA TYR A 49 6.97 18.34 1.70
C TYR A 49 7.96 19.32 1.09
N TRP A 50 7.93 19.43 -0.23
CA TRP A 50 8.45 20.56 -0.98
C TRP A 50 7.38 21.64 -1.05
N HIS A 51 7.68 22.80 -0.47
CA HIS A 51 6.81 23.97 -0.47
C HIS A 51 7.39 25.08 -1.32
N GLU A 52 6.54 25.74 -2.10
CA GLU A 52 6.89 26.90 -2.91
C GLU A 52 6.11 28.13 -2.45
N PHE A 53 6.81 29.27 -2.38
CA PHE A 53 6.31 30.52 -1.83
C PHE A 53 6.50 31.68 -2.81
N HIS A 54 5.73 32.75 -2.63
CA HIS A 54 5.92 33.99 -3.40
C HIS A 54 6.96 34.93 -2.78
N ALA A 55 7.24 34.77 -1.50
CA ALA A 55 8.13 35.63 -0.73
C ALA A 55 8.99 34.81 0.21
N ALA A 56 10.13 35.37 0.59
CA ALA A 56 11.09 34.78 1.49
C ALA A 56 11.73 35.85 2.37
N ALA A 57 12.14 35.46 3.56
CA ALA A 57 12.93 36.28 4.46
C ALA A 57 14.28 35.58 4.72
N THR A 58 15.34 36.36 4.88
CA THR A 58 16.67 35.82 5.20
C THR A 58 16.70 35.29 6.63
N SER A 59 17.27 34.10 6.85
CA SER A 59 17.49 33.52 8.17
C SER A 59 18.90 32.95 8.26
N SER A 60 19.66 33.33 9.29
CA SER A 60 20.98 32.75 9.57
C SER A 60 20.91 31.40 10.29
N ARG A 61 19.69 30.94 10.62
CA ARG A 61 19.46 29.70 11.39
C ARG A 61 18.93 28.56 10.52
N SER A 62 18.25 28.87 9.40
CA SER A 62 17.76 27.86 8.48
C SER A 62 18.87 27.34 7.57
N TYR A 63 18.69 26.11 7.11
CA TYR A 63 19.65 25.40 6.28
C TYR A 63 19.84 26.06 4.91
N THR A 64 18.76 26.52 4.29
CA THR A 64 18.81 27.20 2.98
C THR A 64 19.23 28.66 3.08
N GLY A 65 19.27 29.23 4.28
CA GLY A 65 19.45 30.67 4.50
C GLY A 65 18.16 31.49 4.37
N TRP A 66 17.02 30.84 4.11
CA TRP A 66 15.71 31.46 3.94
C TRP A 66 14.65 30.85 4.85
N CYS A 67 13.66 31.65 5.23
CA CYS A 67 12.42 31.20 5.87
C CYS A 67 11.20 31.82 5.18
N HIS A 68 10.05 31.20 5.37
CA HIS A 68 8.80 31.62 4.74
C HIS A 68 7.67 31.71 5.76
N SER A 69 6.70 32.56 5.46
CA SER A 69 5.50 32.74 6.28
C SER A 69 4.27 32.85 5.39
N GLY A 70 3.16 32.27 5.85
CA GLY A 70 1.93 32.15 5.09
C GLY A 70 1.84 30.85 4.26
N PRO A 71 0.67 30.60 3.65
CA PRO A 71 0.43 29.35 2.93
C PRO A 71 1.31 29.26 1.68
N PRO A 72 1.97 28.12 1.42
CA PRO A 72 2.64 27.90 0.15
C PRO A 72 1.62 27.87 -0.99
N TRP A 73 1.99 28.41 -2.15
CA TRP A 73 1.11 28.37 -3.33
C TRP A 73 1.19 27.02 -4.05
N ARG A 74 2.25 26.24 -3.78
CA ARG A 74 2.38 24.84 -4.19
C ARG A 74 3.04 24.04 -3.08
N SER A 75 2.45 22.89 -2.78
CA SER A 75 2.93 21.94 -1.78
C SER A 75 2.84 20.55 -2.36
N LEU A 76 3.95 19.81 -2.35
CA LEU A 76 4.03 18.43 -2.84
C LEU A 76 4.81 17.59 -1.82
N SER A 77 4.37 16.38 -1.54
CA SER A 77 5.26 15.40 -0.91
C SER A 77 6.46 15.10 -1.82
N LEU A 78 7.54 14.54 -1.26
CA LEU A 78 8.69 14.19 -2.09
C LEU A 78 8.36 13.10 -3.13
N THR A 79 7.49 12.16 -2.77
CA THR A 79 6.95 11.15 -3.70
C THR A 79 6.24 11.80 -4.88
N GLU A 80 5.37 12.79 -4.62
CA GLU A 80 4.69 13.54 -5.67
C GLU A 80 5.68 14.36 -6.51
N LEU A 81 6.72 14.93 -5.88
CA LEU A 81 7.76 15.68 -6.58
C LEU A 81 8.60 14.77 -7.51
N VAL A 82 8.83 13.50 -7.16
CA VAL A 82 9.48 12.54 -8.08
C VAL A 82 8.65 12.34 -9.35
N ILE A 83 7.32 12.26 -9.22
CA ILE A 83 6.39 12.07 -10.32
C ILE A 83 6.27 13.35 -11.17
N GLN A 84 5.99 14.48 -10.52
CA GLN A 84 5.73 15.74 -11.20
C GLN A 84 6.99 16.45 -11.71
N ARG A 85 8.14 16.19 -11.06
CA ARG A 85 9.41 16.91 -11.21
C ARG A 85 9.31 18.41 -10.89
N PHE A 86 10.47 19.04 -10.74
CA PHE A 86 10.57 20.50 -10.78
C PHE A 86 10.17 21.01 -12.17
N SER A 87 9.53 22.17 -12.25
CA SER A 87 9.17 22.78 -13.53
C SER A 87 10.41 23.21 -14.33
N PRO A 88 10.37 23.30 -15.66
CA PRO A 88 11.50 23.74 -16.48
C PRO A 88 12.08 25.08 -16.04
N GLN A 89 11.23 26.04 -15.67
CA GLN A 89 11.69 27.33 -15.14
C GLN A 89 12.53 27.16 -13.87
N GLN A 90 12.12 26.27 -12.96
CA GLN A 90 12.88 25.95 -11.75
C GLN A 90 14.16 25.16 -12.04
N GLN A 91 14.20 24.39 -13.12
CA GLN A 91 15.41 23.68 -13.54
C GLN A 91 16.42 24.63 -14.19
N ASP A 92 15.94 25.64 -14.93
CA ASP A 92 16.75 26.69 -15.55
C ASP A 92 17.30 27.66 -14.48
N SER A 93 16.51 27.97 -13.45
CA SER A 93 16.86 28.81 -12.30
C SER A 93 17.03 27.99 -11.01
N ALA A 94 17.90 26.98 -11.04
CA ALA A 94 18.08 26.05 -9.92
C ALA A 94 18.59 26.75 -8.63
N ASP A 95 19.32 27.85 -8.76
CA ASP A 95 19.80 28.68 -7.64
C ASP A 95 18.67 29.40 -6.89
N GLU A 96 17.58 29.74 -7.59
CA GLU A 96 16.39 30.35 -6.98
C GLU A 96 15.53 29.36 -6.19
N LEU A 97 15.74 28.05 -6.36
CA LEU A 97 14.96 27.01 -5.65
C LEU A 97 15.04 27.18 -4.14
N SER A 98 16.23 27.41 -3.60
CA SER A 98 16.42 27.61 -2.16
C SER A 98 15.85 28.94 -1.65
N VAL A 99 15.63 29.90 -2.54
CA VAL A 99 15.10 31.23 -2.20
C VAL A 99 13.58 31.19 -2.11
N TYR A 100 12.90 30.52 -3.04
CA TYR A 100 11.43 30.50 -3.12
C TYR A 100 10.80 29.16 -2.73
N GLY A 101 11.60 28.22 -2.24
CA GLY A 101 11.10 26.96 -1.72
C GLY A 101 12.05 26.28 -0.74
N GLY A 102 11.51 25.26 -0.10
CA GLY A 102 12.25 24.48 0.89
C GLY A 102 11.56 23.15 1.18
N PHE A 103 12.32 22.25 1.84
CA PHE A 103 11.79 20.97 2.31
C PHE A 103 11.43 21.05 3.79
N TYR A 104 10.24 20.59 4.14
CA TYR A 104 9.68 20.71 5.49
C TYR A 104 9.01 19.41 5.93
N ARG A 105 8.96 19.18 7.25
CA ARG A 105 8.24 18.06 7.88
C ARG A 105 6.75 18.33 8.12
N VAL A 106 6.31 19.56 7.91
CA VAL A 106 4.93 20.02 8.11
C VAL A 106 4.26 20.24 6.77
N ASP A 107 2.95 20.00 6.72
CA ASP A 107 2.14 20.25 5.52
C ASP A 107 1.83 21.74 5.33
N ALA A 108 1.09 22.05 4.26
CA ALA A 108 0.74 23.41 3.85
C ALA A 108 -0.18 24.18 4.83
N SER A 109 -0.72 23.52 5.87
CA SER A 109 -1.58 24.19 6.87
C SER A 109 -0.77 24.99 7.90
N HIS A 110 0.55 24.79 7.96
CA HIS A 110 1.42 25.53 8.86
C HIS A 110 1.62 26.98 8.40
N ILE A 111 1.90 27.87 9.35
CA ILE A 111 2.05 29.31 9.09
C ILE A 111 3.52 29.68 8.86
N ASP A 112 4.41 29.21 9.73
CA ASP A 112 5.83 29.55 9.69
C ASP A 112 6.67 28.35 9.22
N TYR A 113 7.56 28.57 8.26
CA TYR A 113 8.43 27.56 7.68
C TYR A 113 9.89 27.98 7.86
N ASP A 114 10.56 27.40 8.85
CA ASP A 114 11.87 27.82 9.35
C ASP A 114 12.70 26.64 9.91
N GLU A 115 13.79 26.93 10.63
CA GLU A 115 14.70 25.89 11.15
C GLU A 115 14.05 24.86 12.09
N ARG A 116 12.88 25.15 12.65
CA ARG A 116 12.16 24.25 13.56
C ARG A 116 11.53 23.09 12.81
N ASN A 117 11.08 23.31 11.58
CA ASN A 117 10.35 22.32 10.78
C ASN A 117 11.01 21.99 9.44
N GLU A 118 12.13 22.63 9.08
CA GLU A 118 12.89 22.32 7.88
C GLU A 118 13.49 20.90 7.91
N VAL A 119 13.68 20.35 6.72
CA VAL A 119 14.58 19.23 6.46
C VAL A 119 15.83 19.80 5.83
N ARG A 120 17.01 19.43 6.36
CA ARG A 120 18.32 19.90 5.88
C ARG A 120 18.70 19.23 4.55
N LEU A 121 17.92 19.52 3.54
CA LEU A 121 18.00 18.96 2.20
C LEU A 121 18.09 20.11 1.20
N ASP A 122 19.13 20.07 0.37
CA ASP A 122 19.35 21.10 -0.65
C ASP A 122 18.49 20.80 -1.89
N PRO A 123 17.58 21.70 -2.31
CA PRO A 123 16.77 21.55 -3.51
C PRO A 123 17.59 21.33 -4.79
N GLN A 124 18.79 21.92 -4.89
CA GLN A 124 19.66 21.73 -6.06
C GLN A 124 20.24 20.32 -6.11
N HIS A 125 20.60 19.76 -4.96
CA HIS A 125 21.03 18.37 -4.88
C HIS A 125 19.90 17.39 -5.19
N VAL A 126 18.68 17.66 -4.71
CA VAL A 126 17.50 16.84 -5.06
C VAL A 126 17.21 16.92 -6.55
N LEU A 127 17.25 18.11 -7.15
CA LEU A 127 17.10 18.29 -8.58
C LEU A 127 18.14 17.47 -9.35
N LYS A 128 19.42 17.53 -8.94
CA LYS A 128 20.51 16.75 -9.54
C LYS A 128 20.28 15.23 -9.40
N ALA A 129 19.83 14.77 -8.24
CA ALA A 129 19.51 13.36 -8.02
C ALA A 129 18.35 12.90 -8.91
N PHE A 130 17.33 13.73 -9.08
CA PHE A 130 16.19 13.46 -9.96
C PHE A 130 16.60 13.31 -11.43
N TRP A 131 17.58 14.10 -11.87
CA TRP A 131 18.21 13.98 -13.19
C TRP A 131 18.99 12.67 -13.39
N GLN A 132 19.53 12.08 -12.33
CA GLN A 132 20.25 10.81 -12.41
C GLN A 132 19.32 9.59 -12.38
N LEU A 133 18.17 9.70 -11.72
CA LEU A 133 17.26 8.59 -11.41
C LEU A 133 16.50 7.98 -12.61
N ASP A 134 16.38 8.69 -13.73
CA ASP A 134 15.54 8.35 -14.92
C ASP A 134 14.25 7.57 -14.58
N PHE A 135 13.45 8.13 -13.66
CA PHE A 135 12.28 7.46 -13.09
C PHE A 135 11.28 6.97 -14.16
N ALA A 136 11.02 7.80 -15.17
CA ALA A 136 10.10 7.47 -16.25
C ALA A 136 10.58 6.27 -17.09
N GLY A 137 11.90 6.20 -17.36
CA GLY A 137 12.51 5.05 -18.04
C GLY A 137 12.36 3.77 -17.23
N ARG A 138 12.69 3.83 -15.93
CA ARG A 138 12.57 2.69 -14.99
C ARG A 138 11.13 2.19 -14.85
N TYR A 139 10.16 3.10 -14.73
CA TYR A 139 8.75 2.71 -14.65
C TYR A 139 8.25 2.06 -15.95
N THR A 140 8.66 2.58 -17.10
CA THR A 140 8.32 1.99 -18.41
C THR A 140 8.93 0.59 -18.57
N GLU A 141 10.18 0.40 -18.13
CA GLU A 141 10.83 -0.91 -18.11
C GLU A 141 10.09 -1.89 -17.20
N ALA A 142 9.68 -1.46 -16.01
CA ALA A 142 8.91 -2.28 -15.07
C ALA A 142 7.55 -2.71 -15.67
N LEU A 143 6.83 -1.81 -16.34
CA LEU A 143 5.58 -2.14 -17.06
C LEU A 143 5.84 -3.14 -18.21
N SER A 144 6.92 -2.97 -18.96
CA SER A 144 7.29 -3.89 -20.04
C SER A 144 7.63 -5.29 -19.50
N ARG A 145 8.39 -5.35 -18.38
CA ARG A 145 8.72 -6.62 -17.71
C ARG A 145 7.45 -7.30 -17.20
N PHE A 146 6.58 -6.56 -16.51
CA PHE A 146 5.29 -7.06 -16.04
C PHE A 146 4.43 -7.62 -17.17
N ARG A 147 4.30 -6.90 -18.29
CA ARG A 147 3.59 -7.36 -19.50
C ARG A 147 4.15 -8.69 -20.00
N SER A 148 5.48 -8.85 -20.00
CA SER A 148 6.14 -10.07 -20.48
C SER A 148 5.99 -11.28 -19.54
N GLN A 149 6.10 -11.05 -18.23
CA GLN A 149 6.11 -12.12 -17.22
C GLN A 149 4.71 -12.52 -16.74
N HIS A 150 3.81 -11.54 -16.57
CA HIS A 150 2.47 -11.73 -15.99
C HIS A 150 1.32 -11.46 -16.96
N GLY A 151 1.62 -11.10 -18.22
CA GLY A 151 0.60 -10.86 -19.23
C GLY A 151 -0.27 -12.09 -19.54
N GLU A 152 0.24 -13.32 -19.37
CA GLU A 152 -0.59 -14.52 -19.52
C GLU A 152 -1.58 -14.68 -18.36
N ASP A 153 -1.17 -14.38 -17.13
CA ASP A 153 -2.03 -14.47 -15.95
C ASP A 153 -3.23 -13.50 -16.09
N TYR A 154 -2.99 -12.30 -16.62
CA TYR A 154 -4.08 -11.38 -16.98
C TYR A 154 -5.09 -12.02 -17.94
N CYS A 155 -4.62 -12.67 -19.01
CA CYS A 155 -5.51 -13.30 -19.98
C CYS A 155 -6.31 -14.45 -19.34
N VAL A 156 -5.71 -15.25 -18.46
CA VAL A 156 -6.42 -16.32 -17.73
C VAL A 156 -7.54 -15.75 -16.86
N LEU A 157 -7.26 -14.68 -16.11
CA LEU A 157 -8.25 -14.02 -15.27
C LEU A 157 -9.36 -13.36 -16.10
N ALA A 158 -9.01 -12.69 -17.20
CA ALA A 158 -9.98 -12.10 -18.12
C ALA A 158 -10.88 -13.16 -18.79
N ARG A 159 -10.33 -14.34 -19.09
CA ARG A 159 -11.08 -15.50 -19.59
C ARG A 159 -12.04 -16.07 -18.55
N ALA A 160 -11.57 -16.28 -17.32
CA ALA A 160 -12.41 -16.73 -16.21
C ALA A 160 -13.57 -15.76 -15.97
N ARG A 161 -13.27 -14.46 -16.00
CA ARG A 161 -14.26 -13.39 -15.89
C ARG A 161 -15.29 -13.42 -17.01
N PHE A 162 -14.86 -13.56 -18.26
CA PHE A 162 -15.77 -13.69 -19.38
C PHE A 162 -16.67 -14.91 -19.27
N LEU A 163 -16.16 -16.04 -18.76
CA LEU A 163 -16.96 -17.23 -18.51
C LEU A 163 -18.10 -16.94 -17.50
N ALA A 164 -17.82 -16.21 -16.43
CA ALA A 164 -18.83 -15.77 -15.48
C ALA A 164 -19.88 -14.84 -16.14
N ALA A 165 -19.43 -13.90 -16.98
CA ALA A 165 -20.29 -13.00 -17.74
C ALA A 165 -21.22 -13.75 -18.71
N VAL A 166 -20.72 -14.79 -19.38
CA VAL A 166 -21.54 -15.68 -20.21
C VAL A 166 -22.54 -16.46 -19.35
N GLY A 167 -22.10 -16.94 -18.17
CA GLY A 167 -22.95 -17.53 -17.13
C GLY A 167 -24.22 -16.73 -16.85
N GLN A 168 -24.06 -15.41 -16.69
CA GLN A 168 -25.11 -14.46 -16.31
C GLN A 168 -25.92 -13.90 -17.50
N SER A 169 -25.53 -14.20 -18.74
CA SER A 169 -26.18 -13.67 -19.94
C SER A 169 -27.52 -14.33 -20.25
N THR A 170 -28.31 -13.71 -21.14
CA THR A 170 -29.61 -14.20 -21.62
C THR A 170 -29.51 -15.22 -22.76
N LEU A 171 -28.30 -15.76 -23.03
CA LEU A 171 -28.07 -16.74 -24.10
C LEU A 171 -28.75 -18.08 -23.80
N SER A 172 -29.38 -18.65 -24.83
CA SER A 172 -29.81 -20.05 -24.79
C SER A 172 -28.62 -21.01 -24.83
N GLU A 173 -28.79 -22.26 -24.41
CA GLU A 173 -27.70 -23.24 -24.37
C GLU A 173 -26.98 -23.47 -25.73
N PRO A 174 -27.68 -23.55 -26.89
CA PRO A 174 -27.01 -23.63 -28.18
C PRO A 174 -26.18 -22.38 -28.51
N GLU A 175 -26.69 -21.19 -28.19
CA GLU A 175 -26.01 -19.91 -28.42
C GLU A 175 -24.81 -19.75 -27.48
N ARG A 176 -24.94 -20.18 -26.22
CA ARG A 176 -23.86 -20.24 -25.23
C ARG A 176 -22.73 -21.14 -25.72
N ARG A 177 -23.05 -22.35 -26.17
CA ARG A 177 -22.06 -23.29 -26.73
C ARG A 177 -21.36 -22.73 -27.97
N GLU A 178 -22.11 -22.07 -28.85
CA GLU A 178 -21.54 -21.38 -30.02
C GLU A 178 -20.56 -20.29 -29.60
N LEU A 179 -20.94 -19.42 -28.66
CA LEU A 179 -20.09 -18.35 -28.15
C LEU A 179 -18.83 -18.90 -27.46
N MET A 180 -18.95 -20.02 -26.73
CA MET A 180 -17.81 -20.71 -26.12
C MET A 180 -16.83 -21.23 -27.16
N VAL A 181 -17.30 -21.90 -28.21
CA VAL A 181 -16.46 -22.36 -29.33
C VAL A 181 -15.84 -21.19 -30.10
N ALA A 182 -16.54 -20.05 -30.16
CA ALA A 182 -16.05 -18.83 -30.77
C ALA A 182 -15.03 -18.06 -29.90
N THR A 183 -14.87 -18.41 -28.63
CA THR A 183 -14.05 -17.63 -27.69
C THR A 183 -12.89 -18.42 -27.12
N PHE A 184 -13.09 -19.69 -26.75
CA PHE A 184 -12.09 -20.53 -26.10
C PHE A 184 -11.47 -21.56 -27.04
N ALA A 185 -10.20 -21.89 -26.82
CA ALA A 185 -9.54 -23.01 -27.49
C ALA A 185 -10.10 -24.37 -27.02
N VAL A 186 -10.39 -24.48 -25.71
CA VAL A 186 -11.04 -25.65 -25.09
C VAL A 186 -12.40 -25.21 -24.53
N PRO A 187 -13.48 -25.33 -25.32
CA PRO A 187 -14.81 -24.80 -24.95
C PRO A 187 -15.62 -25.76 -24.05
N ALA A 188 -15.04 -26.89 -23.63
CA ALA A 188 -15.74 -27.91 -22.84
C ALA A 188 -15.82 -27.50 -21.36
N LEU A 189 -17.02 -27.58 -20.77
CA LEU A 189 -17.25 -27.32 -19.35
C LEU A 189 -17.19 -28.62 -18.53
N PRO A 190 -16.64 -28.60 -17.30
CA PRO A 190 -15.98 -27.47 -16.64
C PRO A 190 -14.59 -27.18 -17.25
N ILE A 191 -14.24 -25.90 -17.40
CA ILE A 191 -12.93 -25.49 -17.93
C ILE A 191 -11.94 -25.40 -16.75
N SER A 192 -10.82 -26.13 -16.83
CA SER A 192 -9.73 -26.03 -15.85
C SER A 192 -8.89 -24.76 -16.05
N VAL A 193 -8.11 -24.36 -15.04
CA VAL A 193 -7.14 -23.25 -15.18
C VAL A 193 -6.17 -23.49 -16.35
N GLN A 194 -5.76 -24.74 -16.56
CA GLN A 194 -4.92 -25.12 -17.70
C GLN A 194 -5.65 -24.94 -19.05
N GLY A 195 -6.96 -25.18 -19.10
CA GLY A 195 -7.80 -24.86 -20.26
C GLY A 195 -7.90 -23.37 -20.54
N LEU A 196 -7.99 -22.54 -19.49
CA LEU A 196 -8.00 -21.06 -19.61
C LEU A 196 -6.65 -20.49 -20.06
N ARG A 197 -5.54 -21.20 -19.82
CA ARG A 197 -4.21 -20.80 -20.30
C ARG A 197 -4.05 -20.94 -21.81
N GLN A 198 -4.80 -21.84 -22.46
CA GLN A 198 -4.63 -22.09 -23.89
C GLN A 198 -5.17 -20.93 -24.75
N PRO A 199 -4.29 -20.20 -25.46
CA PRO A 199 -4.74 -19.11 -26.33
C PRO A 199 -5.38 -19.65 -27.61
N ARG A 200 -6.31 -18.89 -28.18
CA ARG A 200 -6.89 -19.22 -29.47
C ARG A 200 -5.90 -18.89 -30.61
N PRO A 201 -5.71 -19.78 -31.60
CA PRO A 201 -4.77 -19.54 -32.69
C PRO A 201 -5.20 -18.38 -33.60
N VAL A 202 -4.21 -17.64 -34.12
CA VAL A 202 -4.40 -16.43 -34.96
C VAL A 202 -5.25 -16.67 -36.20
N ASN A 203 -5.24 -17.90 -36.74
CA ASN A 203 -5.94 -18.28 -37.98
C ASN A 203 -7.42 -18.69 -37.77
N ALA A 204 -7.99 -18.49 -36.59
CA ALA A 204 -9.37 -18.86 -36.31
C ALA A 204 -10.36 -17.98 -37.12
N GLN A 205 -10.96 -18.54 -38.17
CA GLN A 205 -11.79 -17.83 -39.16
C GLN A 205 -13.15 -17.27 -38.65
N ARG A 206 -13.51 -17.45 -37.37
CA ARG A 206 -14.78 -16.97 -36.79
C ARG A 206 -14.52 -16.41 -35.38
N GLY A 207 -14.28 -15.11 -35.31
CA GLY A 207 -13.82 -14.43 -34.09
C GLY A 207 -14.70 -13.26 -33.66
N TRP A 208 -14.16 -12.48 -32.75
CA TRP A 208 -14.72 -11.23 -32.26
C TRP A 208 -14.32 -10.07 -33.17
N SER A 209 -15.03 -8.96 -33.07
CA SER A 209 -14.65 -7.70 -33.70
C SER A 209 -14.78 -6.55 -32.70
N THR A 210 -13.91 -5.56 -32.77
CA THR A 210 -14.07 -4.32 -31.98
C THR A 210 -15.24 -3.52 -32.54
N LEU A 211 -16.04 -2.91 -31.67
CA LEU A 211 -17.11 -2.01 -32.08
C LEU A 211 -16.49 -0.71 -32.61
N ALA A 212 -16.85 -0.26 -33.81
CA ALA A 212 -16.35 0.99 -34.36
C ALA A 212 -17.49 1.96 -34.70
N ILE A 213 -17.32 3.23 -34.31
CA ILE A 213 -18.25 4.33 -34.57
C ILE A 213 -17.48 5.46 -35.26
N GLY A 214 -17.91 5.87 -36.45
CA GLY A 214 -17.26 6.98 -37.18
C GLY A 214 -15.78 6.72 -37.50
N GLY A 215 -15.40 5.44 -37.69
CA GLY A 215 -14.02 5.02 -37.94
C GLY A 215 -13.13 4.95 -36.70
N ILE A 216 -13.67 5.20 -35.50
CA ILE A 216 -12.95 5.06 -34.23
C ILE A 216 -13.34 3.71 -33.63
N SER A 217 -12.36 2.81 -33.46
CA SER A 217 -12.56 1.49 -32.86
C SER A 217 -12.52 1.58 -31.34
N ALA A 218 -13.44 0.88 -30.69
CA ALA A 218 -13.51 0.83 -29.24
C ALA A 218 -12.40 -0.05 -28.65
N ARG A 219 -11.93 0.33 -27.45
CA ARG A 219 -10.90 -0.41 -26.72
C ARG A 219 -11.46 -1.57 -25.90
N LEU A 220 -12.66 -1.38 -25.34
CA LEU A 220 -13.27 -2.32 -24.39
C LEU A 220 -14.65 -2.84 -24.83
N LEU A 221 -15.07 -2.58 -26.08
CA LEU A 221 -16.35 -3.05 -26.63
C LEU A 221 -16.10 -4.01 -27.78
N PHE A 222 -16.50 -5.25 -27.59
CA PHE A 222 -16.32 -6.33 -28.55
C PHE A 222 -17.65 -6.91 -28.95
N GLN A 223 -17.84 -7.17 -30.24
CA GLN A 223 -19.07 -7.77 -30.77
C GLN A 223 -18.79 -9.09 -31.48
N HIS A 224 -19.71 -10.03 -31.35
CA HIS A 224 -19.75 -11.29 -32.07
C HIS A 224 -21.15 -11.55 -32.62
N LYS A 225 -21.24 -12.03 -33.86
CA LYS A 225 -22.52 -12.37 -34.50
C LYS A 225 -22.73 -13.88 -34.47
N LEU A 226 -23.82 -14.30 -33.84
CA LEU A 226 -24.22 -15.71 -33.78
C LEU A 226 -24.83 -16.18 -35.10
N LYS A 227 -24.82 -17.49 -35.35
CA LYS A 227 -25.50 -18.12 -36.49
C LYS A 227 -27.00 -17.85 -36.51
N THR A 228 -27.61 -17.63 -35.35
CA THR A 228 -29.03 -17.25 -35.21
C THR A 228 -29.33 -15.85 -35.76
N GLY A 229 -28.30 -15.03 -36.01
CA GLY A 229 -28.43 -13.64 -36.46
C GLY A 229 -28.35 -12.62 -35.32
N LYS A 230 -28.49 -13.06 -34.06
CA LYS A 230 -28.30 -12.23 -32.86
C LYS A 230 -26.87 -11.73 -32.73
N LEU A 231 -26.71 -10.60 -32.03
CA LEU A 231 -25.43 -9.98 -31.73
C LEU A 231 -25.12 -10.07 -30.23
N CYS A 232 -23.95 -10.56 -29.90
CA CYS A 232 -23.39 -10.52 -28.55
C CYS A 232 -22.44 -9.32 -28.46
N LEU A 233 -22.64 -8.44 -27.50
CA LEU A 233 -21.73 -7.36 -27.13
C LEU A 233 -21.08 -7.71 -25.79
N TYR A 234 -19.77 -7.88 -25.78
CA TYR A 234 -18.99 -7.99 -24.56
C TYR A 234 -18.42 -6.61 -24.20
N LEU A 235 -18.84 -6.12 -23.03
CA LEU A 235 -18.32 -4.91 -22.41
C LEU A 235 -17.23 -5.31 -21.43
N ALA A 236 -15.96 -5.19 -21.83
CA ALA A 236 -14.81 -5.56 -21.01
C ALA A 236 -14.41 -4.45 -20.01
N ASP A 237 -15.39 -3.75 -19.45
CA ASP A 237 -15.20 -2.65 -18.50
C ASP A 237 -15.24 -3.16 -17.05
N ALA A 238 -15.55 -2.31 -16.06
CA ALA A 238 -15.68 -2.71 -14.65
C ALA A 238 -16.76 -3.75 -14.35
N GLN A 239 -17.69 -4.03 -15.27
CA GLN A 239 -18.83 -4.91 -15.00
C GLN A 239 -18.73 -6.26 -15.71
N ALA A 240 -18.04 -6.33 -16.87
CA ALA A 240 -17.95 -7.55 -17.70
C ALA A 240 -19.31 -8.13 -17.94
N VAL A 241 -20.02 -7.50 -18.86
CA VAL A 241 -21.35 -7.95 -19.23
C VAL A 241 -21.31 -8.44 -20.66
N VAL A 242 -21.92 -9.60 -20.89
CA VAL A 242 -22.28 -10.06 -22.23
C VAL A 242 -23.75 -9.73 -22.45
N GLN A 243 -23.99 -8.66 -23.21
CA GLN A 243 -25.34 -8.26 -23.62
C GLN A 243 -25.69 -8.90 -24.96
N VAL A 244 -26.94 -9.35 -25.11
CA VAL A 244 -27.43 -10.02 -26.30
C VAL A 244 -28.52 -9.17 -26.94
N PHE A 245 -28.39 -8.93 -28.24
CA PHE A 245 -29.32 -8.14 -29.05
C PHE A 245 -29.87 -8.98 -30.19
N ASP A 246 -31.15 -8.81 -30.52
CA ASP A 246 -31.78 -9.60 -31.59
C ASP A 246 -31.18 -9.30 -32.97
N ASN A 247 -30.78 -8.05 -33.19
CA ASN A 247 -30.21 -7.60 -34.46
C ASN A 247 -29.39 -6.32 -34.27
N ARG A 248 -28.78 -5.85 -35.36
CA ARG A 248 -27.99 -4.61 -35.37
C ARG A 248 -28.81 -3.38 -34.97
N HIS A 249 -30.09 -3.32 -35.34
CA HIS A 249 -30.94 -2.17 -35.00
C HIS A 249 -31.15 -2.05 -33.48
N ALA A 250 -31.37 -3.17 -32.79
CA ALA A 250 -31.48 -3.20 -31.33
C ALA A 250 -30.19 -2.74 -30.63
N LEU A 251 -29.02 -3.16 -31.13
CA LEU A 251 -27.72 -2.68 -30.64
C LEU A 251 -27.55 -1.17 -30.85
N THR A 252 -27.89 -0.66 -32.04
CA THR A 252 -27.82 0.78 -32.34
C THR A 252 -28.74 1.60 -31.44
N ALA A 253 -29.98 1.14 -31.22
CA ALA A 253 -30.93 1.79 -30.33
C ALA A 253 -30.40 1.84 -28.89
N TRP A 254 -29.86 0.73 -28.39
CA TRP A 254 -29.26 0.68 -27.06
C TRP A 254 -28.08 1.66 -26.91
N LEU A 255 -27.18 1.74 -27.90
CA LEU A 255 -26.09 2.71 -27.89
C LEU A 255 -26.58 4.16 -27.92
N ALA A 256 -27.65 4.44 -28.67
CA ALA A 256 -28.28 5.76 -28.71
C ALA A 256 -28.88 6.14 -27.35
N ASP A 257 -29.56 5.19 -26.69
CA ASP A 257 -30.13 5.41 -25.35
C ASP A 257 -29.05 5.65 -24.30
N GLN A 258 -27.94 4.90 -24.34
CA GLN A 258 -26.78 5.15 -23.47
C GLN A 258 -26.13 6.52 -23.74
N ALA A 259 -26.09 6.95 -25.01
CA ALA A 259 -25.50 8.24 -25.39
C ALA A 259 -26.42 9.46 -25.13
N ALA A 260 -27.70 9.23 -24.76
CA ALA A 260 -28.68 10.28 -24.56
C ALA A 260 -28.35 11.15 -23.33
N THR A 261 -27.82 10.55 -22.26
CA THR A 261 -27.43 11.27 -21.04
C THR A 261 -25.97 11.74 -21.12
N PRO A 262 -25.60 12.87 -20.47
CA PRO A 262 -24.22 13.30 -20.35
C PRO A 262 -23.31 12.23 -19.74
N GLU A 263 -23.77 11.56 -18.68
CA GLU A 263 -23.01 10.55 -17.93
C GLU A 263 -22.81 9.28 -18.76
N GLY A 264 -23.85 8.81 -19.46
CA GLY A 264 -23.77 7.63 -20.32
C GLY A 264 -22.90 7.88 -21.56
N ARG A 265 -22.94 9.09 -22.12
CA ARG A 265 -22.04 9.50 -23.20
C ARG A 265 -20.58 9.54 -22.74
N GLU A 266 -20.29 10.12 -21.58
CA GLU A 266 -18.93 10.13 -21.03
C GLU A 266 -18.42 8.71 -20.77
N ARG A 267 -19.27 7.82 -20.25
CA ARG A 267 -18.94 6.39 -20.11
C ARG A 267 -18.57 5.76 -21.45
N LEU A 268 -19.38 5.99 -22.51
CA LEU A 268 -19.08 5.47 -23.84
C LEU A 268 -17.76 6.06 -24.40
N VAL A 269 -17.50 7.36 -24.22
CA VAL A 269 -16.22 7.98 -24.63
C VAL A 269 -15.04 7.23 -24.00
N ARG A 270 -15.11 6.93 -22.70
CA ARG A 270 -14.05 6.17 -22.00
C ARG A 270 -13.81 4.78 -22.58
N LEU A 271 -14.89 4.06 -22.93
CA LEU A 271 -14.79 2.73 -23.54
C LEU A 271 -14.15 2.75 -24.94
N PHE A 272 -14.21 3.89 -25.63
CA PHE A 272 -13.64 4.06 -26.96
C PHE A 272 -12.18 4.51 -26.93
N VAL A 273 -11.81 5.45 -26.07
CA VAL A 273 -10.52 6.14 -26.17
C VAL A 273 -9.75 6.30 -24.85
N GLY A 274 -10.34 5.92 -23.71
CA GLY A 274 -9.72 6.09 -22.39
C GLY A 274 -9.70 7.55 -21.91
N ASP A 275 -8.96 7.83 -20.83
CA ASP A 275 -8.89 9.16 -20.17
C ASP A 275 -7.58 9.94 -20.45
N GLY A 276 -6.71 9.42 -21.32
CA GLY A 276 -5.41 10.05 -21.66
C GLY A 276 -5.54 11.43 -22.34
N VAL A 277 -4.55 12.29 -22.12
CA VAL A 277 -4.49 13.67 -22.64
C VAL A 277 -4.32 13.69 -24.16
N LEU A 278 -3.50 12.78 -24.72
CA LEU A 278 -3.33 12.67 -26.17
C LEU A 278 -4.60 12.15 -26.87
N ALA A 279 -5.51 11.54 -26.12
CA ALA A 279 -6.81 11.12 -26.63
C ALA A 279 -7.81 12.28 -26.76
N GLN A 280 -7.53 13.50 -26.27
CA GLN A 280 -8.52 14.59 -26.29
C GLN A 280 -9.10 14.95 -27.66
N PRO A 281 -8.31 15.03 -28.74
CA PRO A 281 -8.87 15.24 -30.08
C PRO A 281 -9.85 14.12 -30.49
N LEU A 282 -9.55 12.87 -30.13
CA LEU A 282 -10.41 11.72 -30.40
C LEU A 282 -11.64 11.70 -29.48
N ARG A 283 -11.51 12.11 -28.20
CA ARG A 283 -12.60 12.24 -27.23
C ARG A 283 -13.64 13.25 -27.69
N LEU A 284 -13.22 14.40 -28.21
CA LEU A 284 -14.13 15.39 -28.79
C LEU A 284 -14.87 14.83 -30.02
N ARG A 285 -14.15 14.14 -30.91
CA ARG A 285 -14.73 13.51 -32.11
C ARG A 285 -15.75 12.43 -31.77
N ILE A 286 -15.40 11.47 -30.91
CA ILE A 286 -16.31 10.39 -30.52
C ILE A 286 -17.50 10.93 -29.72
N SER A 287 -17.30 11.91 -28.82
CA SER A 287 -18.40 12.58 -28.11
C SER A 287 -19.39 13.24 -29.08
N THR A 288 -18.90 13.82 -30.18
CA THR A 288 -19.74 14.40 -31.23
C THR A 288 -20.55 13.34 -31.97
N TYR A 289 -19.92 12.23 -32.36
CA TYR A 289 -20.64 11.10 -32.97
C TYR A 289 -21.70 10.53 -32.02
N LEU A 290 -21.40 10.38 -30.72
CA LEU A 290 -22.35 9.89 -29.73
C LEU A 290 -23.52 10.84 -29.53
N LYS A 291 -23.29 12.17 -29.54
CA LYS A 291 -24.38 13.16 -29.53
C LYS A 291 -25.29 13.01 -30.75
N TRP A 292 -24.69 12.85 -31.93
CA TRP A 292 -25.46 12.64 -33.15
C TRP A 292 -26.24 11.31 -33.12
N LEU A 293 -25.65 10.25 -32.55
CA LEU A 293 -26.30 8.95 -32.38
C LEU A 293 -27.56 9.06 -31.52
N ALA A 294 -27.47 9.78 -30.41
CA ALA A 294 -28.58 10.02 -29.51
C ALA A 294 -29.71 10.86 -30.15
N GLN A 295 -29.36 11.83 -30.99
CA GLN A 295 -30.30 12.74 -31.63
C GLN A 295 -31.00 12.12 -32.86
N SER A 296 -30.25 11.39 -33.68
CA SER A 296 -30.73 10.87 -34.97
C SER A 296 -31.21 9.41 -34.93
N ARG A 297 -31.05 8.71 -33.79
CA ARG A 297 -31.55 7.34 -33.55
C ARG A 297 -31.32 6.33 -34.70
N GLY A 298 -30.19 6.39 -35.42
CA GLY A 298 -29.85 5.28 -36.31
C GLY A 298 -28.89 5.50 -37.48
N ASP A 299 -28.66 6.73 -37.94
CA ASP A 299 -27.94 6.96 -39.22
C ASP A 299 -26.39 6.86 -39.13
N ILE A 300 -25.83 6.46 -37.98
CA ILE A 300 -24.39 6.28 -37.84
C ILE A 300 -23.96 4.91 -38.35
N THR A 301 -22.90 4.89 -39.17
CA THR A 301 -22.24 3.63 -39.53
C THR A 301 -21.55 3.03 -38.30
N ILE A 302 -22.17 1.98 -37.75
CA ILE A 302 -21.57 1.10 -36.75
C ILE A 302 -20.93 -0.08 -37.48
N ALA A 303 -19.60 -0.18 -37.40
CA ALA A 303 -18.83 -1.24 -38.04
C ALA A 303 -18.21 -2.17 -36.99
N GLY A 304 -17.71 -3.32 -37.45
CA GLY A 304 -16.89 -4.22 -36.66
C GLY A 304 -15.52 -4.36 -37.33
N GLN A 305 -14.45 -4.08 -36.60
CA GLN A 305 -13.09 -4.38 -37.07
C GLN A 305 -12.69 -5.74 -36.50
N ALA A 306 -12.47 -6.72 -37.37
CA ALA A 306 -12.16 -8.09 -36.97
C ALA A 306 -10.88 -8.16 -36.12
N ILE A 307 -10.93 -8.92 -35.03
CA ILE A 307 -9.78 -9.18 -34.18
C ILE A 307 -9.08 -10.43 -34.72
N ALA A 308 -7.78 -10.32 -34.98
CA ALA A 308 -6.95 -11.45 -35.34
C ALA A 308 -6.54 -12.21 -34.06
N GLY A 309 -6.85 -13.51 -34.00
CA GLY A 309 -6.49 -14.38 -32.87
C GLY A 309 -7.37 -14.22 -31.64
N ASP A 310 -6.74 -14.18 -30.47
CA ASP A 310 -7.40 -14.30 -29.18
C ASP A 310 -7.88 -12.94 -28.64
N LEU A 311 -9.17 -12.86 -28.30
CA LEU A 311 -9.83 -11.67 -27.75
C LEU A 311 -9.12 -11.13 -26.50
N PHE A 312 -8.69 -12.01 -25.59
CA PHE A 312 -8.13 -11.64 -24.29
C PHE A 312 -6.68 -11.20 -24.40
N VAL A 313 -5.96 -11.70 -25.43
CA VAL A 313 -4.68 -11.14 -25.81
C VAL A 313 -4.87 -9.72 -26.33
N HIS A 314 -5.82 -9.51 -27.25
CA HIS A 314 -6.11 -8.16 -27.75
C HIS A 314 -6.54 -7.18 -26.65
N LEU A 315 -7.39 -7.63 -25.72
CA LEU A 315 -7.79 -6.85 -24.54
C LEU A 315 -6.58 -6.48 -23.66
N ARG A 316 -5.69 -7.45 -23.38
CA ARG A 316 -4.46 -7.20 -22.63
C ARG A 316 -3.60 -6.14 -23.31
N GLU A 317 -3.36 -6.28 -24.62
CA GLU A 317 -2.53 -5.33 -25.36
C GLU A 317 -3.13 -3.92 -25.28
N ALA A 318 -4.44 -3.79 -25.49
CA ALA A 318 -5.12 -2.50 -25.35
C ALA A 318 -4.86 -1.89 -23.97
N VAL A 319 -5.19 -2.61 -22.89
CA VAL A 319 -5.01 -2.14 -21.50
C VAL A 319 -3.56 -1.82 -21.16
N MET A 320 -2.59 -2.63 -21.58
CA MET A 320 -1.17 -2.38 -21.31
C MET A 320 -0.64 -1.17 -22.10
N ASP A 321 -1.12 -0.98 -23.32
CA ASP A 321 -0.77 0.19 -24.13
C ASP A 321 -1.41 1.47 -23.56
N ASP A 322 -2.64 1.41 -23.01
CA ASP A 322 -3.23 2.50 -22.21
C ASP A 322 -2.32 2.87 -21.04
N LEU A 323 -1.96 1.89 -20.19
CA LEU A 323 -1.14 2.13 -19.00
C LEU A 323 0.23 2.72 -19.36
N THR A 324 0.85 2.23 -20.42
CA THR A 324 2.16 2.72 -20.88
C THR A 324 2.06 4.13 -21.46
N SER A 325 1.02 4.42 -22.25
CA SER A 325 0.77 5.75 -22.81
C SER A 325 0.49 6.76 -21.71
N ASP A 326 -0.39 6.43 -20.77
CA ASP A 326 -0.72 7.28 -19.62
C ASP A 326 0.51 7.56 -18.76
N ALA A 327 1.35 6.54 -18.54
CA ALA A 327 2.62 6.71 -17.83
C ALA A 327 3.56 7.66 -18.56
N HIS A 328 3.71 7.50 -19.87
CA HIS A 328 4.54 8.36 -20.69
C HIS A 328 4.05 9.82 -20.75
N GLU A 329 2.73 10.03 -20.69
CA GLU A 329 2.11 11.35 -20.65
C GLU A 329 2.31 12.06 -19.31
N ARG A 330 2.18 11.30 -18.20
CA ARG A 330 2.25 11.85 -16.84
C ARG A 330 3.67 11.99 -16.32
N LEU A 331 4.57 11.11 -16.75
CA LEU A 331 5.97 11.11 -16.33
C LEU A 331 6.82 11.82 -17.36
N THR A 332 7.45 12.91 -16.95
CA THR A 332 8.45 13.58 -17.78
C THR A 332 9.76 12.78 -17.76
N THR A 333 10.21 12.35 -18.94
CA THR A 333 11.54 11.71 -19.08
C THR A 333 12.63 12.78 -19.12
N ASN A 334 13.81 12.44 -18.61
CA ASN A 334 14.99 13.32 -18.68
C ASN A 334 15.39 13.58 -20.15
N ALA A 335 15.08 12.66 -21.07
CA ALA A 335 15.28 12.84 -22.51
C ALA A 335 14.33 13.89 -23.12
N GLN A 336 13.08 13.98 -22.66
CA GLN A 336 12.12 15.01 -23.10
C GLN A 336 12.47 16.39 -22.53
N LEU A 337 12.91 16.47 -21.28
CA LEU A 337 13.38 17.72 -20.67
C LEU A 337 14.61 18.28 -21.41
N ARG A 338 15.57 17.43 -21.80
CA ARG A 338 16.78 17.83 -22.57
C ARG A 338 16.51 18.34 -23.99
N LYS A 339 15.35 18.02 -24.60
CA LYS A 339 15.02 18.42 -25.98
C LYS A 339 14.32 19.78 -26.08
N ALA A 340 14.12 20.48 -24.95
CA ALA A 340 13.76 21.89 -24.80
C ALA A 340 12.76 22.46 -25.85
N ASN A 341 11.46 22.36 -25.56
CA ASN A 341 10.39 23.31 -25.98
C ASN A 341 9.00 22.95 -25.41
N TRP A 342 8.91 22.49 -24.16
CA TRP A 342 7.63 22.08 -23.54
C TRP A 342 7.01 23.16 -22.62
N LEU A 343 7.45 24.42 -22.73
CA LEU A 343 7.03 25.53 -21.89
C LEU A 343 5.51 25.81 -21.90
N ALA A 344 4.79 25.45 -22.96
CA ALA A 344 3.33 25.64 -23.05
C ALA A 344 2.50 24.53 -22.37
N GLY A 345 3.08 23.34 -22.14
CA GLY A 345 2.33 22.18 -21.62
C GLY A 345 2.20 22.17 -20.09
N LEU A 346 3.19 22.71 -19.37
CA LEU A 346 3.22 22.65 -17.90
C LEU A 346 2.39 23.70 -17.19
N GLN A 347 2.28 24.90 -17.75
CA GLN A 347 1.40 25.92 -17.17
C GLN A 347 -0.08 25.52 -17.24
N ALA A 348 -0.45 24.60 -18.15
CA ALA A 348 -1.78 23.99 -18.25
C ALA A 348 -1.93 22.68 -17.43
N ALA A 349 -0.83 22.09 -16.96
CA ALA A 349 -0.84 20.85 -16.17
C ALA A 349 -1.17 21.07 -14.68
N SER A 350 -1.21 22.33 -14.22
CA SER A 350 -1.49 22.74 -12.84
C SER A 350 -2.94 22.51 -12.38
N LEU A 351 -3.87 22.12 -13.26
CA LEU A 351 -5.29 21.90 -12.93
C LEU A 351 -5.78 20.44 -13.02
N VAL A 352 -4.87 19.47 -13.09
CA VAL A 352 -5.23 18.03 -13.10
C VAL A 352 -4.72 17.34 -11.83
N ILE A 353 -5.22 17.79 -10.67
CA ILE A 353 -4.80 17.31 -9.34
C ILE A 353 -5.73 16.20 -8.78
N ALA A 354 -6.81 15.81 -9.48
CA ALA A 354 -7.89 15.01 -8.87
C ALA A 354 -8.29 13.71 -9.62
N PRO A 355 -7.35 12.81 -10.01
CA PRO A 355 -6.82 11.90 -8.99
C PRO A 355 -5.41 11.35 -9.28
N MET A 356 -4.40 11.85 -8.54
CA MET A 356 -3.19 11.06 -8.22
C MET A 356 -3.55 10.01 -7.16
N ALA A 357 -4.53 9.15 -7.45
CA ALA A 357 -4.80 8.04 -6.55
C ALA A 357 -3.53 7.15 -6.53
N PRO A 358 -3.05 6.69 -5.36
CA PRO A 358 -1.83 5.88 -5.19
C PRO A 358 -1.93 4.48 -5.80
N PHE A 359 -2.56 4.36 -6.95
CA PHE A 359 -3.21 3.15 -7.39
C PHE A 359 -3.24 3.11 -8.94
N GLY A 360 -2.15 2.67 -9.57
CA GLY A 360 -2.20 2.24 -10.98
C GLY A 360 -3.00 0.93 -11.16
N TRP A 361 -3.04 0.11 -10.11
CA TRP A 361 -3.73 -1.17 -10.07
C TRP A 361 -5.28 -1.09 -10.12
N PRO A 362 -6.03 -0.06 -9.67
CA PRO A 362 -7.46 0.04 -9.91
C PRO A 362 -7.79 0.23 -11.38
N VAL A 363 -6.91 0.75 -12.23
CA VAL A 363 -7.14 0.69 -13.68
C VAL A 363 -7.10 -0.77 -14.15
N LEU A 364 -6.07 -1.53 -13.72
CA LEU A 364 -5.95 -2.96 -13.99
C LEU A 364 -7.12 -3.77 -13.40
N LEU A 365 -7.54 -3.51 -12.17
CA LEU A 365 -8.65 -4.17 -11.49
C LEU A 365 -10.02 -3.79 -12.05
N THR A 366 -10.19 -2.53 -12.48
CA THR A 366 -11.39 -2.10 -13.20
C THR A 366 -11.49 -2.87 -14.51
N SER A 367 -10.38 -3.07 -15.23
CA SER A 367 -10.37 -3.94 -16.42
C SER A 367 -10.65 -5.43 -16.11
N LEU A 368 -10.56 -5.85 -14.85
CA LEU A 368 -10.87 -7.20 -14.35
C LEU A 368 -12.20 -7.29 -13.58
N GLY A 369 -12.94 -6.20 -13.43
CA GLY A 369 -14.36 -6.25 -13.08
C GLY A 369 -14.76 -6.18 -11.65
N LEU A 370 -13.86 -5.69 -10.85
CA LEU A 370 -14.06 -5.57 -9.43
C LEU A 370 -14.77 -4.22 -9.28
N GLY A 371 -16.08 -4.27 -9.08
CA GLY A 371 -17.00 -3.20 -9.43
C GLY A 371 -16.92 -1.96 -8.53
N THR A 372 -17.17 -0.79 -9.14
CA THR A 372 -17.20 0.57 -8.55
C THR A 372 -18.21 0.78 -7.43
N VAL A 373 -19.19 -0.12 -7.20
CA VAL A 373 -20.23 0.07 -6.16
C VAL A 373 -19.78 -0.46 -4.79
N SER A 374 -19.11 -1.62 -4.74
CA SER A 374 -18.38 -2.06 -3.54
C SER A 374 -17.13 -1.21 -3.35
N LEU A 375 -16.44 -0.89 -4.45
CA LEU A 375 -15.36 0.09 -4.48
C LEU A 375 -15.78 1.46 -4.00
N ALA A 376 -17.00 1.97 -4.21
CA ALA A 376 -17.46 3.28 -3.72
C ALA A 376 -17.85 3.25 -2.23
N LEU A 377 -18.55 2.21 -1.79
CA LEU A 377 -18.89 2.02 -0.36
C LEU A 377 -17.65 1.70 0.49
N HIS A 378 -16.65 1.05 -0.10
CA HIS A 378 -15.35 0.81 0.52
C HIS A 378 -14.34 1.93 0.20
N LEU A 379 -14.46 2.69 -0.91
CA LEU A 379 -13.73 3.94 -1.17
C LEU A 379 -14.16 4.97 -0.16
N ASP A 380 -15.42 5.05 0.21
CA ASP A 380 -15.84 6.02 1.22
C ASP A 380 -15.19 5.67 2.57
N ARG A 381 -15.01 4.37 2.86
CA ARG A 381 -14.21 3.88 4.01
C ARG A 381 -12.69 3.84 3.78
N ALA A 382 -12.18 3.92 2.54
CA ALA A 382 -10.75 3.85 2.21
C ALA A 382 -10.18 5.24 1.92
N LEU A 383 -10.99 6.17 1.42
CA LEU A 383 -10.72 7.60 1.28
C LEU A 383 -10.89 8.29 2.63
N ASN A 384 -11.99 8.01 3.36
CA ASN A 384 -12.21 8.60 4.70
C ASN A 384 -11.74 7.72 5.87
N GLY A 385 -11.34 6.47 5.65
CA GLY A 385 -10.69 5.63 6.67
C GLY A 385 -9.18 5.68 6.59
N LYS A 386 -8.55 5.61 7.77
CA LYS A 386 -7.10 5.75 7.97
C LYS A 386 -6.30 4.73 7.15
N ARG A 387 -5.09 5.14 6.72
CA ARG A 387 -4.17 4.47 5.76
C ARG A 387 -4.12 2.93 5.88
N ALA A 388 -4.19 2.37 7.10
CA ALA A 388 -4.12 0.94 7.41
C ALA A 388 -5.29 0.07 6.92
N TRP A 389 -6.50 0.63 6.80
CA TRP A 389 -7.69 -0.12 6.37
C TRP A 389 -7.76 -0.32 4.85
N ARG A 390 -6.83 0.30 4.11
CA ARG A 390 -6.82 0.32 2.65
C ARG A 390 -6.40 -1.05 2.12
N THR A 391 -5.24 -1.58 2.49
CA THR A 391 -4.62 -2.78 1.87
C THR A 391 -5.34 -4.11 2.13
N ALA A 392 -5.77 -4.40 3.37
CA ALA A 392 -6.45 -5.65 3.73
C ALA A 392 -7.85 -5.78 3.10
N ALA A 393 -8.58 -4.66 3.00
CA ALA A 393 -9.93 -4.62 2.43
C ALA A 393 -9.94 -4.97 0.93
N TRP A 394 -8.86 -4.67 0.19
CA TRP A 394 -8.78 -4.94 -1.25
C TRP A 394 -8.68 -6.42 -1.59
N TRP A 395 -7.87 -7.18 -0.85
CA TRP A 395 -7.69 -8.61 -1.09
C TRP A 395 -8.95 -9.41 -0.79
N ALA A 396 -9.64 -9.10 0.31
CA ALA A 396 -10.91 -9.70 0.67
C ALA A 396 -12.02 -9.37 -0.34
N VAL A 397 -12.10 -8.11 -0.81
CA VAL A 397 -13.08 -7.71 -1.85
C VAL A 397 -12.81 -8.40 -3.19
N LEU A 398 -11.54 -8.61 -3.55
CA LEU A 398 -11.13 -9.34 -4.75
C LEU A 398 -11.54 -10.81 -4.72
N THR A 399 -11.23 -11.50 -3.63
CA THR A 399 -11.62 -12.90 -3.44
C THR A 399 -13.14 -13.00 -3.36
N ASP A 400 -13.79 -12.14 -2.57
CA ASP A 400 -15.24 -12.17 -2.41
C ASP A 400 -15.96 -11.88 -3.72
N ILE A 401 -15.53 -10.92 -4.55
CA ILE A 401 -16.18 -10.65 -5.84
C ILE A 401 -15.91 -11.79 -6.84
N LEU A 402 -14.68 -12.34 -6.90
CA LEU A 402 -14.37 -13.47 -7.78
C LEU A 402 -15.18 -14.71 -7.39
N PHE A 403 -15.27 -15.01 -6.09
CA PHE A 403 -16.07 -16.11 -5.55
C PHE A 403 -17.57 -15.84 -5.69
N ILE A 404 -18.08 -14.64 -5.43
CA ILE A 404 -19.50 -14.29 -5.64
C ILE A 404 -19.88 -14.40 -7.12
N LEU A 405 -19.03 -13.95 -8.05
CA LEU A 405 -19.31 -14.06 -9.49
C LEU A 405 -19.25 -15.51 -9.99
N LEU A 406 -18.31 -16.31 -9.48
CA LEU A 406 -18.26 -17.75 -9.77
C LEU A 406 -19.42 -18.51 -9.13
N ASP A 407 -19.69 -18.29 -7.84
CA ASP A 407 -20.75 -18.95 -7.07
C ASP A 407 -22.12 -18.54 -7.58
N ALA A 408 -22.38 -17.28 -7.93
CA ALA A 408 -23.67 -16.88 -8.51
C ALA A 408 -23.88 -17.49 -9.91
N ALA A 409 -22.82 -17.65 -10.70
CA ALA A 409 -22.87 -18.35 -11.98
C ALA A 409 -23.02 -19.87 -11.80
N MET A 410 -22.40 -20.46 -10.78
CA MET A 410 -22.51 -21.88 -10.44
C MET A 410 -23.83 -22.23 -9.75
N MET A 411 -24.41 -21.35 -8.92
CA MET A 411 -25.72 -21.54 -8.28
C MET A 411 -26.85 -21.60 -9.31
N ARG A 412 -26.80 -20.77 -10.38
CA ARG A 412 -27.77 -20.88 -11.49
C ARG A 412 -27.57 -22.11 -12.36
N ALA A 413 -26.39 -22.74 -12.33
CA ALA A 413 -26.14 -24.03 -12.96
C ALA A 413 -26.47 -25.22 -12.02
N GLY A 414 -26.45 -24.99 -10.70
CA GLY A 414 -26.70 -25.96 -9.64
C GLY A 414 -28.17 -26.23 -9.33
N ASP A 415 -29.09 -25.34 -9.71
CA ASP A 415 -30.54 -25.54 -9.55
C ASP A 415 -31.10 -26.70 -10.42
N LEU A 416 -30.27 -27.37 -11.23
CA LEU A 416 -30.59 -28.61 -11.95
C LEU A 416 -30.05 -29.88 -11.27
N PHE A 417 -29.25 -29.78 -10.21
CA PHE A 417 -28.60 -30.92 -9.55
C PHE A 417 -28.54 -30.80 -8.02
N SER A 418 -29.67 -31.13 -7.39
CA SER A 418 -29.86 -31.65 -6.02
C SER A 418 -29.59 -30.78 -4.77
N ASP A 419 -30.56 -30.93 -3.84
CA ASP A 419 -30.62 -30.49 -2.44
C ASP A 419 -29.31 -30.60 -1.66
N SER A 420 -28.90 -29.49 -1.03
CA SER A 420 -28.01 -29.51 0.15
C SER A 420 -28.17 -28.20 0.95
N ARG A 421 -28.53 -28.36 2.23
CA ARG A 421 -28.78 -27.28 3.20
C ARG A 421 -27.50 -26.50 3.50
N VAL A 422 -27.57 -25.18 3.32
CA VAL A 422 -26.57 -24.22 3.83
C VAL A 422 -26.80 -24.03 5.34
N PRO A 423 -25.80 -24.19 6.22
CA PRO A 423 -25.94 -23.82 7.63
C PRO A 423 -25.92 -22.30 7.78
N PRO A 424 -26.64 -21.72 8.76
CA PRO A 424 -26.74 -20.28 8.90
C PRO A 424 -25.40 -19.65 9.32
N ARG A 425 -25.05 -18.54 8.66
CA ARG A 425 -24.02 -17.60 9.09
C ARG A 425 -24.41 -17.03 10.46
N ASN A 426 -23.67 -17.36 11.50
CA ASN A 426 -23.75 -16.64 12.77
C ASN A 426 -23.13 -15.25 12.59
N VAL A 427 -23.98 -14.24 12.53
CA VAL A 427 -23.59 -12.85 12.72
C VAL A 427 -23.26 -12.69 14.20
N GLY A 428 -21.99 -12.91 14.53
CA GLY A 428 -21.47 -12.61 15.87
C GLY A 428 -21.60 -11.12 16.14
N GLN A 429 -22.56 -10.76 16.98
CA GLN A 429 -22.64 -9.44 17.59
C GLN A 429 -21.34 -9.22 18.37
N VAL A 430 -20.53 -8.26 17.94
CA VAL A 430 -19.42 -7.74 18.74
C VAL A 430 -20.05 -7.00 19.92
N GLN A 431 -20.23 -7.70 21.03
CA GLN A 431 -20.58 -7.12 22.31
C GLN A 431 -19.32 -6.51 22.92
N THR A 432 -19.22 -5.19 22.85
CA THR A 432 -18.35 -4.39 23.71
C THR A 432 -18.86 -4.45 25.15
N ALA A 433 -18.50 -5.51 25.86
CA ALA A 433 -18.48 -5.56 27.31
C ALA A 433 -17.01 -5.73 27.72
N VAL A 434 -16.45 -4.76 28.43
CA VAL A 434 -15.10 -4.87 29.01
C VAL A 434 -15.17 -5.91 30.12
N ALA A 435 -15.01 -7.18 29.75
CA ALA A 435 -14.84 -8.27 30.69
C ALA A 435 -13.56 -8.04 31.49
N LYS A 436 -13.64 -8.25 32.81
CA LYS A 436 -12.46 -8.29 33.70
C LYS A 436 -11.48 -9.31 33.11
N VAL A 437 -10.27 -8.86 32.76
CA VAL A 437 -9.24 -9.75 32.22
C VAL A 437 -8.83 -10.73 33.31
N ASP A 438 -8.96 -12.02 33.03
CA ASP A 438 -8.48 -13.07 33.92
C ASP A 438 -6.99 -13.33 33.62
N TRP A 439 -6.13 -12.76 34.47
CA TRP A 439 -4.68 -12.86 34.32
C TRP A 439 -4.13 -14.24 34.67
N GLU A 440 -4.90 -15.09 35.38
CA GLU A 440 -4.46 -16.43 35.79
C GLU A 440 -4.26 -17.34 34.58
N LEU A 441 -5.09 -17.16 33.54
CA LEU A 441 -4.96 -17.87 32.26
C LEU A 441 -3.65 -17.54 31.53
N TYR A 442 -3.20 -16.29 31.57
CA TYR A 442 -2.04 -15.82 30.79
C TYR A 442 -0.72 -15.94 31.54
N MET A 443 -0.76 -16.07 32.87
CA MET A 443 0.42 -16.22 33.73
C MET A 443 0.73 -17.69 34.04
N ALA A 444 0.35 -18.60 33.15
CA ALA A 444 0.60 -20.03 33.24
C ALA A 444 1.23 -20.56 31.93
N PRO A 445 1.98 -21.68 31.97
CA PRO A 445 2.47 -22.34 30.75
C PRO A 445 1.29 -22.80 29.88
N ALA A 446 1.15 -22.23 28.68
CA ALA A 446 0.05 -22.48 27.76
C ALA A 446 0.55 -22.41 26.32
N ALA A 447 1.40 -23.37 25.93
CA ALA A 447 2.10 -23.36 24.64
C ALA A 447 1.14 -23.46 23.45
N ASP A 448 0.10 -24.30 23.54
CA ASP A 448 -0.86 -24.49 22.46
C ASP A 448 -1.73 -23.24 22.26
N GLU A 449 -2.19 -22.62 23.36
CA GLU A 449 -2.94 -21.37 23.32
C GLU A 449 -2.09 -20.19 22.85
N LEU A 450 -0.81 -20.14 23.26
CA LEU A 450 0.15 -19.14 22.78
C LEU A 450 0.28 -19.22 21.27
N LEU A 451 0.51 -20.41 20.72
CA LEU A 451 0.65 -20.61 19.27
C LEU A 451 -0.65 -20.28 18.53
N ALA A 452 -1.81 -20.71 19.04
CA ALA A 452 -3.10 -20.41 18.41
C ALA A 452 -3.38 -18.90 18.34
N VAL A 453 -3.14 -18.16 19.43
CA VAL A 453 -3.29 -16.69 19.44
C VAL A 453 -2.26 -16.02 18.56
N SER A 454 -1.05 -16.58 18.47
CA SER A 454 -0.01 -16.08 17.59
C SER A 454 -0.39 -16.23 16.11
N ASP A 455 -0.88 -17.41 15.70
CA ASP A 455 -1.34 -17.64 14.32
C ASP A 455 -2.44 -16.67 13.91
N GLU A 456 -3.41 -16.40 14.79
CA GLU A 456 -4.46 -15.39 14.55
C GLU A 456 -3.90 -13.96 14.43
N ALA A 457 -2.90 -13.63 15.25
CA ALA A 457 -2.24 -12.33 15.22
C ALA A 457 -1.38 -12.16 13.97
N LEU A 458 -0.60 -13.18 13.59
CA LEU A 458 0.22 -13.19 12.37
C LEU A 458 -0.66 -13.07 11.13
N ALA A 459 -1.73 -13.85 11.02
CA ALA A 459 -2.67 -13.75 9.89
C ALA A 459 -3.25 -12.33 9.76
N ARG A 460 -3.56 -11.68 10.89
CA ARG A 460 -3.97 -10.27 10.92
C ARG A 460 -2.85 -9.34 10.48
N GLN A 461 -1.63 -9.49 11.01
CA GLN A 461 -0.49 -8.64 10.66
C GLN A 461 -0.16 -8.76 9.17
N GLU A 462 -0.11 -9.98 8.62
CA GLU A 462 0.12 -10.25 7.19
C GLU A 462 -0.92 -9.56 6.29
N ALA A 463 -2.18 -9.53 6.71
CA ALA A 463 -3.24 -8.83 5.97
C ALA A 463 -2.98 -7.32 5.83
N LEU A 464 -2.25 -6.73 6.79
CA LEU A 464 -1.85 -5.31 6.76
C LEU A 464 -0.68 -5.06 5.79
N MET A 465 0.11 -6.08 5.48
CA MET A 465 1.35 -6.01 4.67
C MET A 465 1.13 -5.94 3.16
N GLY A 466 -0.08 -5.64 2.67
CA GLY A 466 -0.35 -5.53 1.23
C GLY A 466 0.50 -4.48 0.51
N ALA A 467 1.10 -3.54 1.24
CA ALA A 467 1.99 -2.50 0.73
C ALA A 467 3.46 -2.97 0.57
N VAL A 468 3.85 -4.11 1.13
CA VAL A 468 5.21 -4.66 0.99
C VAL A 468 5.45 -5.13 -0.47
N PRO A 469 6.59 -4.79 -1.09
CA PRO A 469 6.85 -5.14 -2.48
C PRO A 469 7.14 -6.63 -2.64
N TRP A 470 6.70 -7.22 -3.75
CA TRP A 470 7.15 -8.54 -4.17
C TRP A 470 8.54 -8.45 -4.79
N ALA A 471 9.48 -9.23 -4.29
CA ALA A 471 10.82 -9.31 -4.84
C ALA A 471 10.81 -10.00 -6.21
N ASP A 472 11.66 -9.51 -7.12
CA ASP A 472 11.98 -10.20 -8.35
C ASP A 472 13.13 -11.18 -8.06
N LEU A 473 12.87 -12.48 -8.18
CA LEU A 473 13.84 -13.54 -7.88
C LEU A 473 15.09 -13.48 -8.77
N ASP A 474 14.97 -12.86 -9.95
CA ASP A 474 16.08 -12.69 -10.88
C ASP A 474 16.90 -11.41 -10.59
N ALA A 475 16.38 -10.49 -9.78
CA ALA A 475 17.02 -9.22 -9.44
C ALA A 475 17.81 -9.34 -8.13
N LEU A 476 18.95 -10.03 -8.18
CA LEU A 476 19.81 -10.23 -7.01
C LEU A 476 21.07 -9.36 -7.05
N GLY A 477 21.43 -8.81 -5.89
CA GLY A 477 22.68 -8.15 -5.63
C GLY A 477 23.85 -9.12 -5.46
N ALA A 478 25.05 -8.57 -5.34
CA ALA A 478 26.28 -9.37 -5.23
C ALA A 478 26.32 -10.27 -3.98
N ARG A 479 25.52 -9.97 -2.94
CA ARG A 479 25.44 -10.74 -1.70
C ARG A 479 24.15 -11.58 -1.62
N GLY A 480 23.40 -11.67 -2.71
CA GLY A 480 22.11 -12.38 -2.77
C GLY A 480 20.94 -11.60 -2.18
N GLU A 481 21.08 -10.29 -1.97
CA GLU A 481 19.98 -9.43 -1.57
C GLU A 481 19.04 -9.14 -2.76
N TYR A 482 17.72 -9.13 -2.54
CA TYR A 482 16.79 -8.70 -3.59
C TYR A 482 16.91 -7.20 -3.83
N LEU A 483 17.00 -6.84 -5.11
CA LEU A 483 17.11 -5.47 -5.57
C LEU A 483 15.79 -4.97 -6.11
N ASP A 484 15.53 -3.69 -5.92
CA ASP A 484 14.38 -3.02 -6.48
C ASP A 484 14.63 -2.53 -7.92
N ALA A 485 13.65 -1.83 -8.48
CA ALA A 485 13.72 -1.30 -9.85
C ALA A 485 14.84 -0.28 -10.08
N PHE A 486 15.43 0.25 -9.01
CA PHE A 486 16.54 1.21 -9.03
C PHE A 486 17.88 0.56 -8.71
N SER A 487 17.93 -0.78 -8.61
CA SER A 487 19.11 -1.56 -8.25
C SER A 487 19.62 -1.30 -6.83
N GLU A 488 18.72 -0.89 -5.92
CA GLU A 488 19.02 -0.79 -4.50
C GLU A 488 18.39 -1.96 -3.71
N PRO A 489 19.01 -2.42 -2.62
CA PRO A 489 18.46 -3.49 -1.80
C PRO A 489 17.11 -3.14 -1.19
N PHE A 490 16.17 -4.09 -1.23
CA PHE A 490 14.91 -3.95 -0.49
C PHE A 490 15.17 -4.01 1.03
N PRO A 491 14.72 -3.00 1.82
CA PRO A 491 14.76 -3.12 3.27
C PRO A 491 13.65 -4.05 3.81
N VAL A 492 12.54 -4.14 3.07
CA VAL A 492 11.44 -5.09 3.29
C VAL A 492 10.94 -5.61 1.96
N TYR A 493 10.65 -6.91 1.89
CA TYR A 493 10.14 -7.55 0.69
C TYR A 493 9.25 -8.75 1.03
N ARG A 494 8.56 -9.25 0.01
CA ARG A 494 7.83 -10.51 0.03
C ARG A 494 8.30 -11.38 -1.13
N ASP A 495 8.51 -12.67 -0.87
CA ASP A 495 8.81 -13.67 -1.87
C ASP A 495 7.94 -14.93 -1.67
N GLU A 496 8.30 -16.03 -2.31
CA GLU A 496 7.59 -17.31 -2.20
C GLU A 496 7.67 -17.95 -0.80
N HIS A 497 8.66 -17.56 0.01
CA HIS A 497 8.86 -18.07 1.38
C HIS A 497 8.19 -17.19 2.44
N GLY A 498 7.64 -16.04 2.07
CA GLY A 498 6.94 -15.14 2.98
C GLY A 498 7.52 -13.74 2.97
N PHE A 499 7.60 -13.12 4.16
CA PHE A 499 8.07 -11.75 4.35
C PHE A 499 9.53 -11.74 4.79
N GLY A 500 10.32 -10.83 4.23
CA GLY A 500 11.76 -10.73 4.49
C GLY A 500 12.21 -9.31 4.79
N SER A 501 13.07 -9.17 5.80
CA SER A 501 13.75 -7.92 6.14
C SER A 501 15.03 -8.22 6.94
N PRO A 502 16.22 -7.88 6.42
CA PRO A 502 17.48 -8.14 7.12
C PRO A 502 17.56 -7.45 8.50
N ALA A 503 17.15 -6.18 8.58
CA ALA A 503 17.21 -5.40 9.82
C ALA A 503 16.25 -5.93 10.89
N ILE A 504 15.02 -6.29 10.52
CA ILE A 504 14.04 -6.84 11.47
C ILE A 504 14.44 -8.25 11.91
N ALA A 505 14.90 -9.09 10.99
CA ALA A 505 15.38 -10.43 11.33
C ALA A 505 16.59 -10.41 12.28
N GLU A 506 17.48 -9.42 12.14
CA GLU A 506 18.60 -9.21 13.06
C GLU A 506 18.13 -8.67 14.42
N TYR A 507 17.28 -7.62 14.42
CA TYR A 507 16.74 -7.03 15.64
C TYR A 507 16.03 -8.06 16.51
N THR A 508 15.17 -8.88 15.93
CA THR A 508 14.37 -9.89 16.66
C THR A 508 15.23 -11.00 17.27
N SER A 509 16.42 -11.26 16.73
CA SER A 509 17.38 -12.21 17.33
C SER A 509 18.38 -11.57 18.29
N SER A 510 18.70 -10.29 18.13
CA SER A 510 19.77 -9.60 18.86
C SER A 510 19.42 -8.13 19.10
N PRO A 511 18.36 -7.86 19.89
CA PRO A 511 17.85 -6.50 20.09
C PRO A 511 18.86 -5.56 20.77
N GLU A 512 19.83 -6.09 21.53
CA GLU A 512 20.94 -5.36 22.13
C GLU A 512 21.83 -4.66 21.10
N ARG A 513 22.00 -5.24 19.90
CA ARG A 513 22.79 -4.64 18.81
C ARG A 513 22.19 -3.34 18.28
N TYR A 514 20.91 -3.11 18.53
CA TYR A 514 20.20 -1.88 18.17
C TYR A 514 20.04 -0.97 19.38
N ASN A 515 19.65 -1.52 20.53
CA ASN A 515 19.27 -0.73 21.70
C ASN A 515 20.44 -0.26 22.57
N ASN A 516 21.63 -0.87 22.49
CA ASN A 516 22.76 -0.48 23.33
C ASN A 516 23.24 0.96 23.06
N LEU A 517 23.17 1.42 21.80
CA LEU A 517 23.47 2.81 21.43
C LEU A 517 22.59 3.80 22.20
N TRP A 518 21.28 3.60 22.14
CA TRP A 518 20.29 4.43 22.84
C TRP A 518 20.46 4.40 24.37
N ARG A 519 20.89 3.25 24.89
CA ARG A 519 21.06 3.00 26.33
C ARG A 519 22.42 3.46 26.87
N GLY A 520 23.38 3.83 26.01
CA GLY A 520 24.76 4.14 26.44
C GLY A 520 25.49 2.91 26.98
N LEU A 521 25.17 1.72 26.47
CA LEU A 521 25.80 0.46 26.83
C LEU A 521 26.93 0.11 25.85
N PRO A 522 27.83 -0.83 26.19
CA PRO A 522 28.89 -1.27 25.29
C PRO A 522 28.37 -1.67 23.91
N LEU A 523 29.01 -1.13 22.86
CA LEU A 523 28.63 -1.34 21.47
C LEU A 523 29.43 -2.48 20.84
N GLU A 524 28.79 -3.16 19.89
CA GLU A 524 29.47 -4.06 18.97
C GLU A 524 29.80 -3.31 17.68
N GLY A 525 31.07 -3.24 17.31
CA GLY A 525 31.54 -2.47 16.16
C GLY A 525 31.73 -0.98 16.47
N THR A 526 31.71 -0.16 15.43
CA THR A 526 31.93 1.29 15.52
C THR A 526 30.63 2.04 15.83
N HIS A 527 30.75 3.25 16.38
CA HIS A 527 29.59 4.11 16.66
C HIS A 527 28.75 4.41 15.41
N ALA A 528 29.40 4.71 14.29
CA ALA A 528 28.75 4.98 13.01
C ALA A 528 27.94 3.77 12.49
N GLU A 529 28.45 2.54 12.61
CA GLU A 529 27.71 1.33 12.24
C GLU A 529 26.46 1.10 13.09
N ASN A 530 26.49 1.51 14.36
CA ASN A 530 25.33 1.42 15.26
C ASN A 530 24.28 2.50 14.96
N ILE A 531 24.72 3.71 14.59
CA ILE A 531 23.84 4.77 14.06
C ILE A 531 23.16 4.28 12.78
N GLN A 532 23.93 3.74 11.84
CA GLN A 532 23.40 3.23 10.57
C GLN A 532 22.38 2.11 10.80
N ARG A 533 22.66 1.14 11.68
CA ARG A 533 21.70 0.08 12.06
C ARG A 533 20.37 0.65 12.56
N SER A 534 20.39 1.70 13.38
CA SER A 534 19.17 2.36 13.84
C SER A 534 18.38 3.00 12.69
N HIS A 535 19.07 3.59 11.70
CA HIS A 535 18.41 4.13 10.51
C HIS A 535 17.87 3.05 9.58
N ASP A 536 18.58 1.94 9.39
CA ASP A 536 18.15 0.83 8.54
C ASP A 536 16.90 0.15 9.11
N LEU A 537 16.85 -0.05 10.43
CA LEU A 537 15.64 -0.57 11.10
C LEU A 537 14.48 0.41 10.98
N ALA A 538 14.71 1.71 11.22
CA ALA A 538 13.66 2.71 11.05
C ALA A 538 13.15 2.82 9.61
N ARG A 539 14.03 2.63 8.61
CA ARG A 539 13.67 2.52 7.19
C ARG A 539 12.74 1.34 6.96
N ALA A 540 13.12 0.15 7.41
CA ALA A 540 12.31 -1.05 7.24
C ALA A 540 10.90 -0.88 7.87
N LEU A 541 10.84 -0.36 9.09
CA LEU A 541 9.57 -0.10 9.78
C LEU A 541 8.73 0.97 9.08
N GLY A 542 9.36 2.01 8.54
CA GLY A 542 8.70 3.07 7.78
C GLY A 542 8.18 2.63 6.41
N GLU A 543 8.76 1.59 5.80
CA GLU A 543 8.26 0.99 4.57
C GLU A 543 7.09 0.03 4.80
N ILE A 544 7.03 -0.62 5.97
CA ILE A 544 5.85 -1.39 6.40
C ILE A 544 4.69 -0.46 6.74
N GLY A 545 4.96 0.59 7.52
CA GLY A 545 3.98 1.56 8.01
C GLY A 545 3.41 1.21 9.39
N VAL A 546 2.60 2.12 9.94
CA VAL A 546 1.90 1.95 11.22
C VAL A 546 0.46 1.56 10.94
N SER A 547 0.08 0.34 11.31
CA SER A 547 -1.21 -0.23 10.94
C SER A 547 -1.93 -0.95 12.06
N ASN A 548 -1.27 -1.14 13.20
CA ASN A 548 -1.88 -1.91 14.27
C ASN A 548 -2.87 -1.03 15.04
N GLN A 549 -4.11 -1.48 15.18
CA GLN A 549 -5.15 -0.86 16.04
C GLN A 549 -5.71 -1.89 17.03
N VAL A 550 -4.91 -2.89 17.38
CA VAL A 550 -5.22 -3.80 18.47
C VAL A 550 -4.55 -3.33 19.76
N ARG A 551 -5.06 -3.81 20.88
CA ARG A 551 -4.42 -3.58 22.17
C ARG A 551 -3.09 -4.35 22.22
N LEU A 552 -2.04 -3.65 22.64
CA LEU A 552 -0.68 -4.16 22.67
C LEU A 552 -0.17 -4.29 24.11
N TYR A 553 0.69 -5.27 24.35
CA TYR A 553 1.16 -5.63 25.68
C TYR A 553 2.68 -5.62 25.75
N ARG A 554 3.22 -5.23 26.91
CA ARG A 554 4.65 -5.33 27.20
C ARG A 554 4.85 -5.60 28.68
N ALA A 555 5.62 -6.63 29.01
CA ALA A 555 6.09 -6.87 30.36
C ALA A 555 7.41 -6.12 30.61
N ALA A 556 7.57 -5.58 31.81
CA ALA A 556 8.81 -4.98 32.30
C ALA A 556 9.11 -5.49 33.71
N SER A 557 10.39 -5.69 34.02
CA SER A 557 10.87 -6.12 35.33
C SER A 557 12.24 -5.53 35.66
N GLY A 558 12.48 -5.25 36.94
CA GLY A 558 13.73 -4.65 37.41
C GLY A 558 14.96 -5.50 37.08
N LEU A 559 14.81 -6.82 37.04
CA LEU A 559 15.85 -7.78 36.63
C LEU A 559 16.35 -7.60 35.20
N ARG A 560 15.51 -7.08 34.29
CA ARG A 560 15.88 -6.77 32.90
C ARG A 560 16.40 -5.35 32.70
N GLY A 561 16.59 -4.58 33.79
CA GLY A 561 16.99 -3.17 33.72
C GLY A 561 15.94 -2.29 33.05
N SER A 562 14.67 -2.70 33.10
CA SER A 562 13.53 -2.03 32.49
C SER A 562 12.33 -2.08 33.44
N GLY A 563 11.72 -0.94 33.73
CA GLY A 563 10.55 -0.87 34.60
C GLY A 563 10.69 0.23 35.62
N ILE A 564 9.64 1.04 35.74
CA ILE A 564 9.53 2.10 36.73
C ILE A 564 9.01 1.46 38.03
N PRO A 565 9.50 1.84 39.21
CA PRO A 565 8.93 1.35 40.46
C PRO A 565 7.41 1.55 40.49
N ALA A 566 6.66 0.52 40.90
CA ALA A 566 5.23 0.63 41.08
C ALA A 566 4.85 1.31 42.42
N PHE A 567 5.80 1.38 43.35
CA PHE A 567 5.61 1.89 44.71
C PHE A 567 6.86 2.66 45.18
N GLY A 568 6.67 3.60 46.11
CA GLY A 568 7.75 4.38 46.71
C GLY A 568 8.10 5.66 45.95
N ASP A 569 9.20 6.30 46.34
CA ASP A 569 9.64 7.56 45.72
C ASP A 569 10.04 7.33 44.25
N GLY A 570 9.46 8.12 43.34
CA GLY A 570 9.64 7.94 41.90
C GLY A 570 8.78 6.83 41.29
N ALA A 571 7.72 6.40 41.98
CA ALA A 571 6.74 5.49 41.41
C ALA A 571 6.07 6.07 40.15
N ILE A 572 5.59 5.20 39.27
CA ILE A 572 4.75 5.60 38.15
C ILE A 572 3.35 5.99 38.65
N GLU A 573 2.80 7.10 38.12
CA GLU A 573 1.49 7.62 38.53
C GLU A 573 0.54 7.82 37.33
N VAL A 574 -0.77 7.82 37.60
CA VAL A 574 -1.77 8.17 36.58
C VAL A 574 -1.60 9.64 36.20
N GLY A 575 -1.48 9.91 34.90
CA GLY A 575 -1.19 11.23 34.35
C GLY A 575 0.26 11.40 33.91
N ASP A 576 1.18 10.53 34.35
CA ASP A 576 2.58 10.55 33.90
C ASP A 576 2.68 10.42 32.38
N VAL A 577 3.62 11.15 31.80
CA VAL A 577 3.95 11.05 30.37
C VAL A 577 5.31 10.38 30.24
N LEU A 578 5.30 9.24 29.57
CA LEU A 578 6.47 8.43 29.27
C LEU A 578 6.94 8.68 27.85
N VAL A 579 8.25 8.58 27.61
CA VAL A 579 8.83 8.61 26.26
C VAL A 579 9.65 7.34 25.99
N THR A 580 9.49 6.75 24.82
CA THR A 580 10.36 5.67 24.34
C THR A 580 11.72 6.24 23.96
N THR A 581 12.80 5.83 24.63
CA THR A 581 14.16 6.31 24.32
C THR A 581 14.96 5.34 23.43
N ASP A 582 14.45 4.13 23.24
CA ASP A 582 14.99 3.07 22.40
C ASP A 582 13.87 2.37 21.61
N PHE A 583 14.22 1.40 20.76
CA PHE A 583 13.21 0.61 20.04
C PHE A 583 12.42 -0.22 21.05
N THR A 584 11.13 0.07 21.17
CA THR A 584 10.27 -0.49 22.23
C THR A 584 9.32 -1.53 21.64
N SER A 585 9.56 -2.79 22.01
CA SER A 585 8.78 -3.94 21.57
C SER A 585 7.49 -4.12 22.36
N PHE A 586 6.40 -4.45 21.67
CA PHE A 586 5.13 -4.87 22.23
C PHE A 586 4.66 -6.16 21.53
N THR A 587 3.75 -6.88 22.16
CA THR A 587 3.13 -8.09 21.61
C THR A 587 1.61 -7.97 21.58
N GLU A 588 0.97 -8.57 20.58
CA GLU A 588 -0.48 -8.79 20.55
C GLU A 588 -0.89 -10.00 21.41
N ASN A 589 0.06 -10.86 21.73
CA ASN A 589 -0.13 -12.14 22.40
C ASN A 589 0.18 -12.02 23.90
N ARG A 590 -0.86 -12.01 24.74
CA ARG A 590 -0.70 -11.93 26.21
C ARG A 590 0.02 -13.15 26.80
N TYR A 591 -0.07 -14.32 26.17
CA TYR A 591 0.61 -15.53 26.64
C TYR A 591 2.13 -15.39 26.54
N ALA A 592 2.64 -14.59 25.60
CA ALA A 592 4.08 -14.32 25.49
C ALA A 592 4.66 -13.57 26.70
N LEU A 593 3.82 -12.88 27.49
CA LEU A 593 4.26 -12.17 28.69
C LEU A 593 4.76 -13.12 29.79
N TRP A 594 4.22 -14.34 29.85
CA TRP A 594 4.64 -15.34 30.83
C TRP A 594 6.12 -15.71 30.65
N GLU A 595 6.58 -15.85 29.41
CA GLU A 595 7.98 -16.13 29.09
C GLU A 595 8.92 -15.01 29.55
N VAL A 596 8.47 -13.75 29.46
CA VAL A 596 9.27 -12.60 29.87
C VAL A 596 9.59 -12.64 31.37
N PHE A 597 8.60 -12.99 32.19
CA PHE A 597 8.76 -13.14 33.64
C PHE A 597 9.50 -14.44 34.01
N ASN A 598 9.39 -15.51 33.22
CA ASN A 598 9.92 -16.84 33.54
C ASN A 598 11.17 -17.25 32.75
N ASP A 599 11.84 -16.31 32.08
CA ASP A 599 13.07 -16.52 31.31
C ASP A 599 14.16 -17.24 32.14
N PRO A 600 14.93 -18.17 31.53
CA PRO A 600 16.10 -18.80 32.13
C PRO A 600 17.00 -17.88 32.97
N GLN A 601 17.23 -16.63 32.55
CA GLN A 601 18.03 -15.68 33.33
C GLN A 601 17.40 -15.34 34.68
N THR A 602 16.08 -15.18 34.72
CA THR A 602 15.31 -14.97 35.95
C THR A 602 15.44 -16.18 36.87
N GLN A 603 15.33 -17.39 36.30
CA GLN A 603 15.43 -18.66 37.04
C GLN A 603 16.83 -18.86 37.66
N VAL A 604 17.90 -18.48 36.94
CA VAL A 604 19.29 -18.57 37.43
C VAL A 604 19.61 -17.51 38.49
N SER A 605 18.98 -16.33 38.43
CA SER A 605 19.26 -15.22 39.36
C SER A 605 18.79 -15.48 40.80
N GLY A 606 17.84 -16.41 41.00
CA GLY A 606 17.24 -16.71 42.31
C GLY A 606 16.37 -15.59 42.89
N ARG A 607 16.16 -14.48 42.17
CA ARG A 607 15.24 -13.39 42.54
C ARG A 607 13.85 -13.67 41.99
N GLY A 608 12.80 -13.27 42.72
CA GLY A 608 11.42 -13.43 42.27
C GLY A 608 11.17 -12.67 40.96
N ALA A 609 10.51 -13.32 40.00
CA ALA A 609 10.15 -12.73 38.70
C ALA A 609 9.28 -11.46 38.81
N PHE A 610 8.60 -11.30 39.95
CA PHE A 610 7.62 -10.27 40.25
C PHE A 610 8.13 -9.31 41.35
N ASP A 611 9.17 -8.55 41.02
CA ASP A 611 9.72 -7.50 41.90
C ASP A 611 8.83 -6.23 41.92
N ASP A 612 9.22 -5.22 42.70
CA ASP A 612 8.45 -3.96 42.80
C ASP A 612 8.46 -3.12 41.50
N ASN A 613 9.22 -3.58 40.50
CA ASN A 613 9.28 -3.01 39.14
C ASN A 613 8.55 -3.90 38.12
N ALA A 614 7.83 -4.95 38.57
CA ALA A 614 7.05 -5.81 37.70
C ALA A 614 5.81 -5.05 37.19
N LEU A 615 5.89 -4.61 35.95
CA LEU A 615 4.84 -3.88 35.26
C LEU A 615 4.37 -4.65 34.03
N VAL A 616 3.07 -4.57 33.75
CA VAL A 616 2.51 -4.94 32.45
C VAL A 616 1.89 -3.69 31.83
N TYR A 617 2.56 -3.15 30.83
CA TYR A 617 2.03 -2.05 30.03
C TYR A 617 0.98 -2.58 29.06
N VAL A 618 -0.18 -1.92 29.06
CA VAL A 618 -1.30 -2.19 28.17
C VAL A 618 -1.51 -0.94 27.33
N LEU A 619 -1.03 -0.96 26.09
CA LEU A 619 -1.19 0.14 25.15
C LEU A 619 -2.55 0.01 24.46
N GLU A 620 -3.44 0.96 24.75
CA GLU A 620 -4.77 1.02 24.16
C GLU A 620 -4.69 1.48 22.69
N PRO A 621 -5.55 0.92 21.81
CA PRO A 621 -5.57 1.32 20.43
C PRO A 621 -6.02 2.78 20.27
N GLY A 622 -5.36 3.51 19.38
CA GLY A 622 -5.62 4.93 19.14
C GLY A 622 -5.02 5.43 17.83
N GLU A 623 -5.41 6.63 17.41
CA GLU A 623 -4.91 7.20 16.14
C GLU A 623 -3.39 7.44 16.17
N ASP A 624 -2.90 7.82 17.34
CA ASP A 624 -1.49 8.13 17.59
C ASP A 624 -0.66 6.89 17.94
N MET A 625 -1.27 5.69 17.95
CA MET A 625 -0.56 4.44 18.20
C MET A 625 0.35 4.12 17.01
N GLN A 626 1.62 4.53 17.13
CA GLN A 626 2.64 4.40 16.08
C GLN A 626 3.51 3.16 16.31
N ALA A 627 2.88 1.99 16.32
CA ALA A 627 3.54 0.68 16.39
C ALA A 627 3.44 -0.05 15.04
N THR A 628 4.56 -0.60 14.58
CA THR A 628 4.65 -1.33 13.31
C THR A 628 4.66 -2.83 13.59
N PRO A 629 3.70 -3.61 13.07
CA PRO A 629 3.73 -5.05 13.21
C PRO A 629 4.93 -5.64 12.48
N ILE A 630 5.69 -6.52 13.13
CA ILE A 630 6.90 -7.12 12.58
C ILE A 630 6.96 -8.64 12.69
N GLY A 631 5.94 -9.27 13.31
CA GLY A 631 5.84 -10.72 13.47
C GLY A 631 6.15 -11.52 12.19
N PRO A 632 5.54 -11.20 11.03
CA PRO A 632 5.81 -11.91 9.77
C PRO A 632 7.28 -11.85 9.28
N PHE A 633 8.06 -10.87 9.73
CA PHE A 633 9.47 -10.69 9.37
C PHE A 633 10.42 -11.22 10.46
N SER A 634 9.88 -11.60 11.62
CA SER A 634 10.63 -11.96 12.81
C SER A 634 11.21 -13.37 12.72
N ARG A 635 12.34 -13.59 13.39
CA ARG A 635 12.84 -14.96 13.64
C ARG A 635 12.08 -15.68 14.75
N ARG A 636 11.25 -14.95 15.51
CA ARG A 636 10.31 -15.44 16.52
C ARG A 636 8.88 -14.94 16.20
N PRO A 637 8.24 -15.49 15.16
CA PRO A 637 6.91 -15.04 14.75
C PRO A 637 5.85 -15.34 15.83
N ASP A 638 6.09 -16.33 16.69
CA ASP A 638 5.27 -16.74 17.84
C ASP A 638 4.97 -15.59 18.81
N GLU A 639 5.86 -14.60 18.92
CA GLU A 639 5.64 -13.42 19.76
C GLU A 639 4.61 -12.44 19.20
N ALA A 640 4.21 -12.55 17.93
CA ALA A 640 3.34 -11.59 17.25
C ALA A 640 3.75 -10.13 17.52
N GLU A 641 5.05 -9.87 17.38
CA GLU A 641 5.68 -8.63 17.83
C GLU A 641 5.25 -7.41 16.99
N SER A 642 5.09 -6.27 17.65
CA SER A 642 4.93 -4.94 17.08
C SER A 642 5.96 -3.99 17.70
N LEU A 643 6.67 -3.26 16.85
CA LEU A 643 7.78 -2.42 17.27
C LEU A 643 7.44 -0.93 17.20
N MET A 644 7.75 -0.21 18.27
CA MET A 644 7.61 1.24 18.35
C MET A 644 8.98 1.92 18.25
N LEU A 645 9.07 2.95 17.41
CA LEU A 645 10.30 3.75 17.26
C LEU A 645 10.62 4.53 18.56
N PRO A 646 11.89 4.91 18.79
CA PRO A 646 12.23 5.94 19.76
C PRO A 646 11.48 7.26 19.49
N GLY A 647 11.23 8.04 20.53
CA GLY A 647 10.60 9.36 20.47
C GLY A 647 9.08 9.36 20.49
N ARG A 648 8.44 8.30 21.01
CA ARG A 648 6.98 8.21 21.15
C ARG A 648 6.55 8.50 22.57
N TYR A 649 5.52 9.32 22.71
CA TYR A 649 4.99 9.75 23.99
C TYR A 649 3.74 8.95 24.35
N LEU A 650 3.71 8.42 25.57
CA LEU A 650 2.64 7.58 26.09
C LEU A 650 2.18 8.15 27.44
N GLN A 651 0.89 8.43 27.60
CA GLN A 651 0.31 8.86 28.86
C GLN A 651 -0.23 7.68 29.65
N VAL A 652 0.04 7.65 30.96
CA VAL A 652 -0.55 6.69 31.89
C VAL A 652 -1.99 7.11 32.18
N GLU A 653 -2.97 6.36 31.69
CA GLU A 653 -4.39 6.65 31.93
C GLU A 653 -4.95 5.89 33.13
N LYS A 654 -4.39 4.71 33.40
CA LYS A 654 -4.93 3.81 34.43
C LYS A 654 -3.82 2.96 35.03
N MET A 655 -3.94 2.68 36.31
CA MET A 655 -3.12 1.70 37.01
C MET A 655 -4.01 0.72 37.76
N THR A 656 -3.67 -0.57 37.74
CA THR A 656 -4.43 -1.61 38.43
C THR A 656 -3.47 -2.65 39.00
N ALA A 657 -3.48 -2.80 40.32
CA ALA A 657 -2.70 -3.85 40.97
C ALA A 657 -3.32 -5.21 40.65
N VAL A 658 -2.50 -6.13 40.14
CA VAL A 658 -2.89 -7.48 39.77
C VAL A 658 -2.13 -8.46 40.66
N GLN A 659 -2.85 -9.35 41.32
CA GLN A 659 -2.29 -10.36 42.21
C GLN A 659 -3.07 -11.67 42.08
N GLY A 660 -2.36 -12.73 41.72
CA GLY A 660 -2.84 -14.11 41.73
C GLY A 660 -2.08 -14.97 42.74
N HIS A 661 -2.18 -16.30 42.59
CA HIS A 661 -1.47 -17.24 43.46
C HIS A 661 0.05 -17.14 43.29
N ASP A 662 0.52 -17.16 42.04
CA ASP A 662 1.94 -17.24 41.69
C ASP A 662 2.47 -16.02 40.92
N TYR A 663 1.67 -14.96 40.78
CA TYR A 663 2.04 -13.75 40.05
C TYR A 663 1.56 -12.46 40.74
N ARG A 664 2.34 -11.39 40.61
CA ARG A 664 2.01 -10.06 41.12
C ARG A 664 2.66 -8.97 40.27
N PHE A 665 1.87 -8.05 39.72
CA PHE A 665 2.42 -6.91 38.97
C PHE A 665 1.44 -5.73 38.98
N MET A 666 1.89 -4.59 38.50
CA MET A 666 1.02 -3.45 38.22
C MET A 666 0.68 -3.41 36.73
N GLU A 667 -0.61 -3.51 36.40
CA GLU A 667 -1.12 -3.24 35.06
C GLU A 667 -1.16 -1.73 34.84
N VAL A 668 -0.49 -1.24 33.80
CA VAL A 668 -0.39 0.18 33.47
C VAL A 668 -1.03 0.41 32.10
N GLY A 669 -2.22 1.00 32.08
CA GLY A 669 -2.93 1.40 30.87
C GLY A 669 -2.29 2.65 30.27
N LEU A 670 -1.88 2.55 29.02
CA LEU A 670 -1.19 3.60 28.27
C LEU A 670 -2.03 4.06 27.08
N LYS A 671 -1.98 5.37 26.82
CA LYS A 671 -2.49 5.99 25.59
C LYS A 671 -1.38 6.70 24.86
N ALA A 672 -1.23 6.43 23.57
CA ALA A 672 -0.29 7.15 22.72
C ALA A 672 -0.73 8.61 22.50
N LEU A 673 0.25 9.51 22.49
CA LEU A 673 0.08 10.93 22.21
C LEU A 673 0.76 11.30 20.89
N ALA A 674 0.15 12.20 20.11
CA ALA A 674 0.74 12.73 18.88
C ALA A 674 2.09 13.44 19.12
N GLN A 675 2.21 14.17 20.23
CA GLN A 675 3.39 14.95 20.60
C GLN A 675 3.51 15.09 22.13
N ALA A 676 4.66 15.56 22.60
CA ALA A 676 4.87 15.90 24.00
C ALA A 676 3.88 17.00 24.44
N PRO A 677 3.11 16.80 25.53
CA PRO A 677 2.24 17.84 26.07
C PRO A 677 3.08 18.96 26.72
N SER A 678 2.74 20.21 26.38
CA SER A 678 3.44 21.40 26.88
C SER A 678 3.32 21.53 28.40
N GLY A 679 4.44 21.80 29.07
CA GLY A 679 4.49 22.05 30.51
C GLY A 679 4.33 20.80 31.40
N VAL A 680 4.37 19.60 30.81
CA VAL A 680 4.32 18.34 31.55
C VAL A 680 5.72 17.72 31.61
N THR A 681 6.09 17.24 32.79
CA THR A 681 7.33 16.50 33.01
C THR A 681 7.26 15.14 32.31
N VAL A 682 8.23 14.86 31.43
CA VAL A 682 8.31 13.60 30.70
C VAL A 682 9.36 12.71 31.34
N ARG A 683 9.09 11.39 31.43
CA ARG A 683 9.99 10.38 31.98
C ARG A 683 10.37 9.35 30.93
N GLU A 684 11.59 8.83 30.97
CA GLU A 684 11.98 7.70 30.11
C GLU A 684 11.16 6.46 30.48
N MET A 685 10.49 5.82 29.52
CA MET A 685 9.66 4.63 29.78
C MET A 685 10.46 3.48 30.40
N ARG A 686 11.73 3.31 30.01
CA ARG A 686 12.57 2.20 30.48
C ARG A 686 13.03 2.36 31.92
N THR A 687 13.44 3.56 32.31
CA THR A 687 14.14 3.82 33.59
C THR A 687 13.31 4.59 34.60
N GLY A 688 12.29 5.32 34.14
CA GLY A 688 11.51 6.25 34.95
C GLY A 688 12.25 7.54 35.31
N VAL A 689 13.47 7.76 34.81
CA VAL A 689 14.24 9.00 35.01
C VAL A 689 13.63 10.13 34.18
N LEU A 690 13.76 11.37 34.64
CA LEU A 690 13.34 12.55 33.89
C LEU A 690 14.02 12.58 32.51
N PHE A 691 13.22 12.76 31.47
CA PHE A 691 13.71 12.83 30.11
C PHE A 691 14.39 14.17 29.85
N ASP A 692 15.67 14.12 29.53
CA ASP A 692 16.45 15.27 29.07
C ASP A 692 16.92 15.01 27.63
N ARG A 693 16.36 15.78 26.70
CA ARG A 693 16.68 15.69 25.27
C ARG A 693 18.14 16.03 24.99
N GLN A 694 18.71 17.00 25.71
CA GLN A 694 20.10 17.41 25.51
C GLN A 694 21.05 16.31 26.00
N ALA A 695 20.78 15.75 27.18
CA ALA A 695 21.56 14.62 27.71
C ALA A 695 21.51 13.40 26.78
N LEU A 696 20.35 13.13 26.14
CA LEU A 696 20.24 12.08 25.13
C LEU A 696 21.09 12.40 23.88
N ALA A 697 21.05 13.64 23.39
CA ALA A 697 21.86 14.05 22.23
C ALA A 697 23.37 13.90 22.51
N GLU A 698 23.83 14.31 23.69
CA GLU A 698 25.23 14.15 24.11
C GLU A 698 25.64 12.67 24.17
N ARG A 699 24.74 11.79 24.66
CA ARG A 699 24.96 10.34 24.70
C ARG A 699 25.06 9.71 23.32
N LEU A 700 24.23 10.14 22.38
CA LEU A 700 24.23 9.64 21.00
C LEU A 700 25.38 10.21 20.16
N GLY A 701 26.07 11.23 20.68
CA GLY A 701 27.15 11.94 20.00
C GLY A 701 26.66 13.21 19.32
N THR A 702 27.47 14.28 19.41
CA THR A 702 27.12 15.61 18.88
C THR A 702 27.64 15.86 17.47
N GLU A 703 28.52 14.99 16.95
CA GLU A 703 29.09 15.11 15.60
C GLU A 703 28.07 14.73 14.51
N ASP A 704 27.12 13.85 14.83
CA ASP A 704 26.01 13.44 13.97
C ASP A 704 24.69 13.48 14.76
N ASP A 705 23.85 14.46 14.46
CA ASP A 705 22.54 14.65 15.08
C ASP A 705 21.38 14.03 14.27
N ALA A 706 21.67 13.19 13.26
CA ALA A 706 20.66 12.54 12.41
C ALA A 706 19.63 11.74 13.22
N LEU A 707 20.07 11.00 14.26
CA LEU A 707 19.18 10.30 15.18
C LEU A 707 18.25 11.27 15.89
N MET A 708 18.78 12.36 16.46
CA MET A 708 17.96 13.34 17.15
C MET A 708 16.96 14.05 16.22
N ARG A 709 17.32 14.27 14.95
CA ARG A 709 16.40 14.85 13.95
C ARG A 709 15.31 13.88 13.50
N THR A 710 15.64 12.60 13.43
CA THR A 710 14.73 11.55 12.95
C THR A 710 13.72 11.18 14.03
N PHE A 711 14.19 10.94 15.25
CA PHE A 711 13.38 10.35 16.32
C PHE A 711 12.90 11.38 17.35
N PHE A 712 13.65 12.46 17.58
CA PHE A 712 13.36 13.49 18.60
C PHE A 712 13.38 14.89 18.01
N ALA A 713 12.68 15.07 16.88
CA ALA A 713 12.54 16.35 16.21
C ALA A 713 12.01 17.44 17.17
N LEU A 714 12.45 18.68 16.97
CA LEU A 714 11.97 19.79 17.80
C LEU A 714 10.46 19.98 17.59
N PRO A 715 9.70 20.29 18.67
CA PRO A 715 8.30 20.65 18.53
C PRO A 715 8.14 21.87 17.63
N THR A 716 7.13 21.83 16.76
CA THR A 716 6.80 22.86 15.78
C THR A 716 6.06 24.03 16.39
#